data_AF-A0A1V9Z3A2-F1
#
_entry.id   AF-A0A1V9Z3A2-F1
#
_cell.length_a   1.000
_cell.length_b   1.000
_cell.length_c   1.000
_cell.angle_alpha   90.00
_cell.angle_beta   90.00
_cell.angle_gamma   90.00
#
_symmetry.space_group_name_H-M   'P 1'
#
loop_
_entity.id
_entity.type
_entity.pdbx_description
1 polymer ?
#
loop_
_entity_poly.entity_id
_entity_poly.type
_entity_poly.pdbx_seq_one_letter_code
_entity_poly.pdbx_strand_id
1 'polypeptide(L)'
;MGYLSPKVACLLGLVYLAASVGGSVWFVVLIAPYMSNDLYWPDFALTGAHSYLLDVYRLHLLTAETGSFDLFAESEAIAKDYNTPTTTREMQAAYARSVLYQQTSMRESIITLRNTPSSLAAQLYTQYCWVDLDKRWELAHTALRQKRCQTNHTTNAAVYIEPVLRNIDWDDFVDAYGSPFALYISDAVVATPGGDVWLASVQGAMLSVDAEVAYWTTKGAASFTLQWSNMFQVGAFETISIQNALGQQQQLTTSSIAFVNKGTSWTTMVANCGLFNDLYAAAILNASLVRAAPNFMGDNTIEPLANAYPYTPCSYIVHNLLGPFISIDVWYIMPPASVIALVTAMQKILVSALQDDPQVRDLYRQLSAITLDPVPTTWHGAELTYFGGSPMCVFGAGATFVQRQISFDDSCSTQVPSSVLLTVSAQVFASSASALIDAAAGSIPIVCGHCSTSLAPLCTTVLAATDRFAAALAPKTAALLPLATRAHDSVKALGVEMIQFVLSNGSTELVLHQPLLGGNWTYFGSAMLFEWVYAYREVVAFEGDAASFVLMSERLESMPAVPSASETPASTCRYLWYVAVATSGVIACVAAITAAFVIAGGCTVDGAKLLWFPRVAGPVWVGRPLLLVRAATALIVLSSPPIEFRSDGGIGRFVFAPRSVVTTVILTGEAAWLTYVISDLLLVLTPSVAPVAAPMSSGVVWLVSFLLELVAPVQPSV
;
A
#
# COMPACT_ATOMS: atom_id res chain seq x y z
N MET A 1 -58.56 12.14 -24.17
CA MET A 1 -59.27 12.60 -22.96
C MET A 1 -60.60 13.28 -23.35
N GLY A 2 -61.58 12.53 -23.89
CA GLY A 2 -62.79 13.11 -24.49
C GLY A 2 -64.04 13.23 -23.59
N TYR A 3 -63.98 12.83 -22.31
CA TYR A 3 -65.18 12.73 -21.45
C TYR A 3 -64.92 13.12 -19.97
N LEU A 4 -64.06 14.10 -19.71
CA LEU A 4 -63.85 14.64 -18.34
C LEU A 4 -64.56 15.99 -18.22
N SER A 5 -65.24 16.24 -17.10
CA SER A 5 -65.84 17.56 -16.86
C SER A 5 -64.73 18.62 -16.75
N PRO A 6 -64.96 19.87 -17.19
CA PRO A 6 -63.93 20.92 -17.18
C PRO A 6 -63.28 21.12 -15.81
N LYS A 7 -64.08 20.97 -14.74
CA LYS A 7 -63.61 21.05 -13.36
C LYS A 7 -62.69 19.90 -12.97
N VAL A 8 -62.98 18.67 -13.41
CA VAL A 8 -62.12 17.50 -13.17
C VAL A 8 -60.82 17.62 -13.96
N ALA A 9 -60.87 18.07 -15.21
CA ALA A 9 -59.68 18.33 -16.01
C ALA A 9 -58.78 19.42 -15.38
N CYS A 10 -59.37 20.52 -14.89
CA CYS A 10 -58.66 21.57 -14.15
C CYS A 10 -57.98 21.02 -12.89
N LEU A 11 -58.70 20.25 -12.08
CA LEU A 11 -58.17 19.68 -10.84
C LEU A 11 -57.02 18.71 -11.13
N LEU A 12 -57.13 17.85 -12.14
CA LEU A 12 -56.05 16.97 -12.57
C LEU A 12 -54.82 17.76 -13.05
N GLY A 13 -55.02 18.88 -13.75
CA GLY A 13 -53.93 19.77 -14.16
C GLY A 13 -53.24 20.46 -12.97
N LEU A 14 -54.00 20.86 -11.94
CA LEU A 14 -53.44 21.43 -10.70
C LEU A 14 -52.68 20.37 -9.89
N VAL A 15 -53.19 19.13 -9.82
CA VAL A 15 -52.49 18.01 -9.19
C VAL A 15 -51.19 17.70 -9.93
N TYR A 16 -51.21 17.67 -11.27
CA TYR A 16 -49.99 17.52 -12.07
C TYR A 16 -48.99 18.63 -11.79
N LEU A 17 -49.44 19.90 -11.76
CA LEU A 17 -48.57 21.04 -11.49
C LEU A 17 -47.92 20.92 -10.10
N ALA A 18 -48.71 20.58 -9.08
CA ALA A 18 -48.21 20.36 -7.73
C ALA A 18 -47.22 19.19 -7.66
N ALA A 19 -47.52 18.07 -8.32
CA ALA A 19 -46.64 16.90 -8.37
C ALA A 19 -45.33 17.18 -9.12
N SER A 20 -45.39 17.90 -10.24
CA SER A 20 -44.21 18.26 -11.04
C SER A 20 -43.28 19.20 -10.28
N VAL A 21 -43.83 20.22 -9.60
CA VAL A 21 -43.06 21.16 -8.78
C VAL A 21 -42.55 20.47 -7.51
N GLY A 22 -43.38 19.66 -6.87
CA GLY A 22 -42.97 18.87 -5.70
C GLY A 22 -41.83 17.91 -6.02
N GLY A 23 -41.87 17.24 -7.16
CA GLY A 23 -40.76 16.42 -7.67
C GLY A 23 -39.50 17.26 -7.94
N SER A 24 -39.65 18.47 -8.47
CA SER A 24 -38.54 19.38 -8.73
C SER A 24 -37.86 19.92 -7.46
N VAL A 25 -38.63 20.14 -6.39
CA VAL A 25 -38.10 20.45 -5.06
C VAL A 25 -37.45 19.22 -4.44
N TRP A 26 -38.08 18.05 -4.55
CA TRP A 26 -37.53 16.80 -4.02
C TRP A 26 -36.21 16.42 -4.70
N PHE A 27 -36.05 16.70 -6.00
CA PHE A 27 -34.78 16.53 -6.71
C PHE A 27 -33.60 17.18 -5.98
N VAL A 28 -33.76 18.40 -5.44
CA VAL A 28 -32.70 19.10 -4.69
C VAL A 28 -32.25 18.31 -3.47
N VAL A 29 -33.18 17.65 -2.79
CA VAL A 29 -32.89 16.79 -1.64
C VAL A 29 -32.21 15.49 -2.10
N LEU A 30 -32.67 14.90 -3.20
CA LEU A 30 -32.12 13.65 -3.73
C LEU A 30 -30.66 13.79 -4.21
N ILE A 31 -30.30 14.92 -4.82
CA ILE A 31 -28.93 15.15 -5.29
C ILE A 31 -27.98 15.63 -4.18
N ALA A 32 -28.49 16.11 -3.05
CA ALA A 32 -27.65 16.73 -2.02
C ALA A 32 -26.47 15.85 -1.56
N PRO A 33 -26.64 14.52 -1.31
CA PRO A 33 -25.51 13.65 -0.95
C PRO A 33 -24.43 13.57 -2.04
N TYR A 34 -24.85 13.51 -3.31
CA TYR A 34 -23.97 13.48 -4.48
C TYR A 34 -23.26 14.81 -4.73
N MET A 35 -23.77 15.91 -4.16
CA MET A 35 -23.18 17.24 -4.27
C MET A 35 -22.27 17.60 -3.08
N SER A 36 -21.84 16.60 -2.32
CA SER A 36 -20.91 16.78 -1.19
C SER A 36 -19.44 16.89 -1.62
N ASN A 37 -19.08 16.32 -2.78
CA ASN A 37 -17.72 16.27 -3.33
C ASN A 37 -17.74 16.10 -4.85
N ASP A 38 -16.69 16.55 -5.53
CA ASP A 38 -16.56 16.61 -6.99
C ASP A 38 -16.29 15.22 -7.63
N LEU A 39 -16.21 14.12 -6.85
CA LEU A 39 -16.31 12.75 -7.38
C LEU A 39 -17.75 12.35 -7.68
N TYR A 40 -18.72 13.09 -7.12
CA TYR A 40 -20.15 12.79 -7.17
C TYR A 40 -20.50 11.44 -6.54
N TRP A 41 -19.75 11.04 -5.50
CA TRP A 41 -20.05 9.86 -4.70
C TRP A 41 -20.74 10.31 -3.42
N PRO A 42 -21.92 9.78 -3.06
CA PRO A 42 -22.60 10.17 -1.84
C PRO A 42 -21.74 9.80 -0.62
N ASP A 43 -21.74 10.69 0.38
CA ASP A 43 -21.09 10.47 1.69
C ASP A 43 -19.60 10.08 1.62
N PHE A 44 -18.88 10.52 0.57
CA PHE A 44 -17.44 10.31 0.43
C PHE A 44 -16.64 11.26 1.32
N ALA A 45 -16.74 11.06 2.64
CA ALA A 45 -16.06 11.85 3.65
C ALA A 45 -14.58 11.43 3.81
N LEU A 46 -13.73 12.41 4.13
CA LEU A 46 -12.30 12.21 4.42
C LEU A 46 -12.09 11.19 5.55
N THR A 47 -12.90 11.29 6.61
CA THR A 47 -13.04 10.28 7.65
C THR A 47 -14.20 9.37 7.26
N GLY A 48 -13.93 8.13 6.86
CA GLY A 48 -14.95 7.22 6.33
C GLY A 48 -14.52 6.55 5.04
N ALA A 49 -15.36 6.72 4.02
CA ALA A 49 -15.23 6.16 2.68
C ALA A 49 -13.86 6.44 2.02
N HIS A 50 -13.31 7.65 2.20
CA HIS A 50 -12.00 8.01 1.66
C HIS A 50 -10.87 7.15 2.24
N SER A 51 -10.77 7.10 3.57
CA SER A 51 -9.78 6.29 4.27
C SER A 51 -9.96 4.80 4.01
N TYR A 52 -11.21 4.32 3.95
CA TYR A 52 -11.50 2.92 3.60
C TYR A 52 -11.01 2.56 2.20
N LEU A 53 -11.33 3.37 1.18
CA LEU A 53 -10.92 3.10 -0.19
C LEU A 53 -9.39 2.97 -0.30
N LEU A 54 -8.65 3.85 0.36
CA LEU A 54 -7.20 3.81 0.32
C LEU A 54 -6.63 2.63 1.11
N ASP A 55 -7.25 2.25 2.23
CA ASP A 55 -6.88 1.03 2.95
C ASP A 55 -7.10 -0.22 2.07
N VAL A 56 -8.17 -0.29 1.26
CA VAL A 56 -8.42 -1.39 0.30
C VAL A 56 -7.30 -1.46 -0.74
N TYR A 57 -7.01 -0.37 -1.44
CA TYR A 57 -5.93 -0.34 -2.45
C TYR A 57 -4.57 -0.71 -1.86
N ARG A 58 -4.27 -0.24 -0.65
CA ARG A 58 -3.04 -0.59 0.07
C ARG A 58 -2.93 -2.09 0.33
N LEU A 59 -4.02 -2.77 0.71
CA LEU A 59 -4.02 -4.22 0.91
C LEU A 59 -3.74 -4.99 -0.40
N HIS A 60 -4.30 -4.53 -1.51
CA HIS A 60 -4.03 -5.10 -2.85
C HIS A 60 -2.58 -4.89 -3.28
N LEU A 61 -2.02 -3.69 -3.06
CA LEU A 61 -0.62 -3.37 -3.37
C LEU A 61 0.36 -4.23 -2.57
N LEU A 62 0.11 -4.44 -1.27
CA LEU A 62 0.94 -5.28 -0.40
C LEU A 62 0.90 -6.77 -0.76
N THR A 63 -0.21 -7.24 -1.31
CA THR A 63 -0.43 -8.66 -1.63
C THR A 63 -0.17 -8.98 -3.10
N ALA A 64 0.22 -7.97 -3.89
CA ALA A 64 0.51 -8.06 -5.32
C ALA A 64 -0.62 -8.72 -6.13
N GLU A 65 -1.88 -8.55 -5.71
CA GLU A 65 -3.04 -8.92 -6.53
C GLU A 65 -3.05 -7.98 -7.76
N THR A 66 -2.65 -8.51 -8.91
CA THR A 66 -2.68 -7.77 -10.18
C THR A 66 -4.02 -8.00 -10.87
N GLY A 67 -4.67 -6.91 -11.28
CA GLY A 67 -5.92 -6.94 -12.05
C GLY A 67 -7.05 -6.15 -11.41
N SER A 68 -8.23 -6.27 -12.02
CA SER A 68 -9.46 -5.65 -11.55
C SER A 68 -10.09 -6.44 -10.41
N PHE A 69 -10.68 -5.75 -9.44
CA PHE A 69 -11.49 -6.36 -8.39
C PHE A 69 -12.85 -5.66 -8.27
N ASP A 70 -13.82 -6.38 -7.71
CA ASP A 70 -15.14 -5.82 -7.43
C ASP A 70 -15.11 -5.07 -6.09
N LEU A 71 -15.21 -3.74 -6.15
CA LEU A 71 -15.21 -2.87 -4.98
C LEU A 71 -16.37 -3.16 -4.01
N PHE A 72 -17.44 -3.82 -4.46
CA PHE A 72 -18.60 -4.17 -3.65
C PHE A 72 -18.55 -5.61 -3.09
N ALA A 73 -17.52 -6.39 -3.43
CA ALA A 73 -17.42 -7.75 -2.95
C ALA A 73 -17.25 -7.77 -1.42
N GLU A 74 -17.89 -8.75 -0.77
CA GLU A 74 -17.85 -8.87 0.70
C GLU A 74 -16.44 -9.17 1.22
N SER A 75 -15.57 -9.70 0.35
CA SER A 75 -14.14 -9.93 0.60
C SER A 75 -13.34 -8.64 0.78
N GLU A 76 -13.82 -7.51 0.26
CA GLU A 76 -13.14 -6.21 0.34
C GLU A 76 -13.47 -5.46 1.64
N ALA A 77 -14.30 -6.02 2.50
CA ALA A 77 -14.59 -5.44 3.80
C ALA A 77 -13.34 -5.42 4.69
N ILE A 78 -13.20 -4.38 5.51
CA ILE A 78 -12.09 -4.23 6.45
C ILE A 78 -12.65 -4.17 7.87
N ALA A 79 -12.16 -5.04 8.76
CA ALA A 79 -12.49 -5.04 10.19
C ALA A 79 -11.82 -3.87 10.93
N LYS A 80 -12.29 -2.66 10.63
CA LYS A 80 -11.87 -1.37 11.20
C LYS A 80 -13.08 -0.45 11.28
N ASP A 81 -13.17 0.33 12.36
CA ASP A 81 -14.20 1.36 12.49
C ASP A 81 -13.73 2.64 11.79
N TYR A 82 -14.50 3.07 10.80
CA TYR A 82 -14.25 4.29 10.03
C TYR A 82 -15.17 5.46 10.43
N ASN A 83 -16.03 5.28 11.44
CA ASN A 83 -16.94 6.32 11.93
C ASN A 83 -16.30 7.24 12.98
N THR A 84 -15.02 7.04 13.32
CA THR A 84 -14.36 7.85 14.35
C THR A 84 -13.67 9.08 13.74
N PRO A 85 -13.80 10.28 14.34
CA PRO A 85 -13.13 11.50 13.85
C PRO A 85 -11.60 11.40 13.84
N THR A 86 -11.04 10.46 14.61
CA THR A 86 -9.61 10.20 14.76
C THR A 86 -9.11 9.06 13.87
N THR A 87 -9.93 8.57 12.93
CA THR A 87 -9.50 7.49 12.02
C THR A 87 -8.36 7.98 11.13
N THR A 88 -7.13 7.73 11.57
CA THR A 88 -5.92 8.00 10.81
C THR A 88 -5.65 6.84 9.87
N ARG A 89 -5.06 7.17 8.72
CA ARG A 89 -4.49 6.15 7.84
C ARG A 89 -3.14 5.74 8.43
N GLU A 90 -2.83 4.46 8.32
CA GLU A 90 -1.54 3.91 8.71
C GLU A 90 -0.73 3.61 7.46
N MET A 91 0.44 4.22 7.32
CA MET A 91 1.39 3.85 6.29
C MET A 91 2.47 2.97 6.90
N GLN A 92 2.65 1.77 6.36
CA GLN A 92 3.66 0.86 6.86
C GLN A 92 5.05 1.31 6.41
N ALA A 93 5.94 1.51 7.39
CA ALA A 93 7.28 2.03 7.16
C ALA A 93 8.13 1.15 6.21
N ALA A 94 7.87 -0.16 6.20
CA ALA A 94 8.56 -1.12 5.33
C ALA A 94 8.03 -1.17 3.89
N TYR A 95 6.86 -0.59 3.60
CA TYR A 95 6.24 -0.69 2.28
C TYR A 95 7.14 -0.13 1.16
N ALA A 96 7.70 1.07 1.35
CA ALA A 96 8.60 1.65 0.35
C ALA A 96 9.83 0.77 0.10
N ARG A 97 10.32 0.08 1.14
CA ARG A 97 11.45 -0.85 1.04
C ARG A 97 11.07 -2.14 0.32
N SER A 98 9.89 -2.70 0.60
CA SER A 98 9.43 -3.88 -0.14
C SER A 98 9.31 -3.57 -1.63
N VAL A 99 8.84 -2.38 -2.02
CA VAL A 99 8.77 -1.96 -3.42
C VAL A 99 10.18 -1.77 -4.03
N LEU A 100 11.09 -1.09 -3.34
CA LEU A 100 12.45 -0.82 -3.86
C LEU A 100 13.28 -2.11 -4.00
N TYR A 101 13.25 -2.98 -2.99
CA TYR A 101 14.10 -4.18 -2.95
C TYR A 101 13.43 -5.42 -3.57
N GLN A 102 12.16 -5.33 -3.97
CA GLN A 102 11.57 -6.33 -4.86
C GLN A 102 12.42 -6.43 -6.12
N GLN A 103 12.65 -7.66 -6.60
CA GLN A 103 13.50 -7.93 -7.76
C GLN A 103 13.13 -7.02 -8.94
N THR A 104 13.98 -6.01 -9.16
CA THR A 104 13.69 -4.94 -10.10
C THR A 104 14.03 -5.43 -11.50
N SER A 105 13.13 -5.17 -12.46
CA SER A 105 13.40 -5.50 -13.85
C SER A 105 14.62 -4.71 -14.34
N MET A 106 15.48 -5.31 -15.17
CA MET A 106 16.65 -4.62 -15.72
C MET A 106 16.28 -3.31 -16.42
N ARG A 107 15.15 -3.30 -17.14
CA ARG A 107 14.64 -2.10 -17.83
C ARG A 107 14.35 -0.97 -16.84
N GLU A 108 13.55 -1.24 -15.81
CA GLU A 108 13.19 -0.22 -14.82
C GLU A 108 14.41 0.27 -14.04
N SER A 109 15.37 -0.62 -13.74
CA SER A 109 16.62 -0.24 -13.09
C SER A 109 17.48 0.67 -13.96
N ILE A 110 17.59 0.40 -15.27
CA ILE A 110 18.30 1.27 -16.21
C ILE A 110 17.65 2.67 -16.26
N ILE A 111 16.31 2.72 -16.34
CA ILE A 111 15.57 3.99 -16.31
C ILE A 111 15.81 4.73 -14.98
N THR A 112 15.77 4.00 -13.86
CA THR A 112 15.97 4.56 -12.52
C THR A 112 17.39 5.10 -12.33
N LEU A 113 18.41 4.37 -12.75
CA LEU A 113 19.82 4.81 -12.69
C LEU A 113 20.02 6.12 -13.47
N ARG A 114 19.47 6.23 -14.68
CA ARG A 114 19.59 7.43 -15.53
C ARG A 114 18.84 8.65 -14.98
N ASN A 115 17.82 8.42 -14.15
CA ASN A 115 17.07 9.47 -13.46
C ASN A 115 17.65 9.79 -12.06
N THR A 116 18.68 9.06 -11.62
CA THR A 116 19.34 9.28 -10.33
C THR A 116 20.51 10.24 -10.54
N PRO A 117 20.70 11.28 -9.69
CA PRO A 117 21.86 12.15 -9.77
C PRO A 117 23.17 11.35 -9.73
N SER A 118 24.09 11.56 -10.68
CA SER A 118 25.35 10.82 -10.76
C SER A 118 26.23 10.99 -9.52
N SER A 119 26.07 12.09 -8.77
CA SER A 119 26.71 12.32 -7.47
C SER A 119 26.30 11.32 -6.38
N LEU A 120 25.24 10.53 -6.60
CA LEU A 120 24.82 9.44 -5.72
C LEU A 120 25.25 8.06 -6.22
N ALA A 121 25.97 7.96 -7.35
CA ALA A 121 26.35 6.67 -7.95
C ALA A 121 27.16 5.77 -7.00
N ALA A 122 28.08 6.34 -6.22
CA ALA A 122 28.85 5.60 -5.21
C ALA A 122 28.08 5.39 -3.90
N GLN A 123 26.89 5.97 -3.76
CA GLN A 123 25.99 5.82 -2.61
C GLN A 123 24.84 4.84 -2.87
N LEU A 124 24.82 4.18 -4.05
CA LEU A 124 23.98 3.01 -4.27
C LEU A 124 24.40 1.93 -3.26
N TYR A 125 23.46 1.49 -2.43
CA TYR A 125 23.77 0.54 -1.37
C TYR A 125 23.87 -0.88 -1.91
N THR A 126 25.06 -1.21 -2.36
CA THR A 126 25.44 -2.52 -2.87
C THR A 126 26.92 -2.72 -2.55
N GLN A 127 27.31 -3.97 -2.34
CA GLN A 127 28.70 -4.29 -2.15
C GLN A 127 29.22 -4.93 -3.44
N TYR A 128 30.11 -4.23 -4.13
CA TYR A 128 30.56 -4.65 -5.45
C TYR A 128 31.39 -5.94 -5.36
N CYS A 129 31.17 -6.83 -6.30
CA CYS A 129 31.91 -8.07 -6.49
C CYS A 129 32.93 -7.92 -7.63
N TRP A 130 32.59 -7.13 -8.66
CA TRP A 130 33.44 -6.91 -9.82
C TRP A 130 33.34 -5.48 -10.35
N VAL A 131 34.40 -5.05 -11.04
CA VAL A 131 34.40 -3.80 -11.79
C VAL A 131 33.53 -3.94 -13.04
N ASP A 132 33.66 -5.04 -13.77
CA ASP A 132 33.10 -5.23 -15.10
C ASP A 132 32.24 -6.49 -15.22
N LEU A 133 31.32 -6.50 -16.20
CA LEU A 133 30.38 -7.59 -16.42
C LEU A 133 31.08 -8.89 -16.88
N ASP A 134 32.29 -8.81 -17.44
CA ASP A 134 33.11 -9.98 -17.78
C ASP A 134 33.90 -10.55 -16.58
N LYS A 135 33.73 -9.97 -15.38
CA LYS A 135 34.32 -10.46 -14.11
C LYS A 135 35.85 -10.51 -14.14
N ARG A 136 36.50 -9.63 -14.91
CA ARG A 136 37.96 -9.58 -15.06
C ARG A 136 38.64 -9.01 -13.82
N TRP A 137 37.99 -8.07 -13.14
CA TRP A 137 38.56 -7.42 -11.95
C TRP A 137 37.63 -7.58 -10.75
N GLU A 138 38.12 -8.30 -9.76
CA GLU A 138 37.41 -8.62 -8.52
C GLU A 138 37.56 -7.51 -7.47
N LEU A 139 36.50 -7.27 -6.69
CA LEU A 139 36.42 -6.17 -5.70
C LEU A 139 36.02 -6.60 -4.29
N ALA A 140 35.55 -7.84 -4.07
CA ALA A 140 35.08 -8.21 -2.74
C ALA A 140 36.20 -8.10 -1.69
N HIS A 141 35.86 -7.62 -0.49
CA HIS A 141 36.85 -7.39 0.56
C HIS A 141 37.53 -8.66 1.05
N THR A 142 36.85 -9.82 1.06
CA THR A 142 37.46 -11.10 1.45
C THR A 142 37.42 -12.11 0.32
N ALA A 143 38.37 -13.05 0.32
CA ALA A 143 38.38 -14.16 -0.63
C ALA A 143 37.12 -15.06 -0.52
N LEU A 144 36.59 -15.23 0.70
CA LEU A 144 35.36 -16.01 0.93
C LEU A 144 34.13 -15.31 0.37
N ARG A 145 34.01 -13.99 0.57
CA ARG A 145 32.97 -13.20 -0.09
C ARG A 145 33.10 -13.24 -1.61
N GLN A 146 34.31 -13.14 -2.15
CA GLN A 146 34.53 -13.22 -3.60
C GLN A 146 34.03 -14.57 -4.17
N LYS A 147 34.24 -15.67 -3.44
CA LYS A 147 33.69 -16.99 -3.79
C LYS A 147 32.15 -17.03 -3.69
N ARG A 148 31.57 -16.38 -2.68
CA ARG A 148 30.11 -16.22 -2.54
C ARG A 148 29.53 -15.44 -3.72
N CYS A 149 30.15 -14.33 -4.12
CA CYS A 149 29.81 -13.58 -5.33
C CYS A 149 29.75 -14.48 -6.57
N GLN A 150 30.81 -15.26 -6.82
CA GLN A 150 30.89 -16.18 -7.96
C GLN A 150 29.80 -17.25 -7.98
N THR A 151 29.30 -17.66 -6.80
CA THR A 151 28.29 -18.71 -6.68
C THR A 151 26.86 -18.16 -6.77
N ASN A 152 26.60 -17.01 -6.12
CA ASN A 152 25.23 -16.56 -5.84
C ASN A 152 24.83 -15.27 -6.57
N HIS A 153 25.77 -14.44 -7.02
CA HIS A 153 25.46 -13.06 -7.43
C HIS A 153 25.80 -12.73 -8.89
N THR A 154 26.23 -13.72 -9.67
CA THR A 154 26.68 -13.49 -11.05
C THR A 154 25.60 -12.98 -12.01
N THR A 155 24.33 -13.16 -11.68
CA THR A 155 23.20 -12.70 -12.50
C THR A 155 22.64 -11.36 -12.04
N ASN A 156 23.13 -10.80 -10.92
CA ASN A 156 22.66 -9.52 -10.38
C ASN A 156 23.57 -8.38 -10.86
N ALA A 157 23.11 -7.58 -11.82
CA ALA A 157 23.86 -6.44 -12.35
C ALA A 157 24.25 -5.40 -11.28
N ALA A 158 23.57 -5.35 -10.13
CA ALA A 158 23.87 -4.40 -9.06
C ALA A 158 25.18 -4.69 -8.31
N VAL A 159 25.78 -5.88 -8.45
CA VAL A 159 27.09 -6.18 -7.82
C VAL A 159 28.29 -5.84 -8.74
N TYR A 160 28.02 -5.16 -9.87
CA TYR A 160 29.01 -4.75 -10.86
C TYR A 160 29.04 -3.23 -10.97
N ILE A 161 30.24 -2.63 -11.06
CA ILE A 161 30.37 -1.17 -11.23
C ILE A 161 29.96 -0.74 -12.65
N GLU A 162 30.33 -1.52 -13.68
CA GLU A 162 30.09 -1.19 -15.08
C GLU A 162 28.64 -0.83 -15.44
N PRO A 163 27.61 -1.60 -15.04
CA PRO A 163 26.20 -1.24 -15.25
C PRO A 163 25.84 0.16 -14.75
N VAL A 164 26.41 0.59 -13.63
CA VAL A 164 26.16 1.93 -13.08
C VAL A 164 26.86 2.99 -13.93
N LEU A 165 28.16 2.82 -14.22
CA LEU A 165 28.94 3.79 -15.01
C LEU A 165 28.37 4.02 -16.41
N ARG A 166 27.81 2.98 -17.03
CA ARG A 166 27.19 3.06 -18.37
C ARG A 166 25.84 3.80 -18.38
N ASN A 167 25.24 4.04 -17.21
CA ASN A 167 23.88 4.56 -17.07
C ASN A 167 23.79 5.81 -16.18
N ILE A 168 24.91 6.49 -15.96
CA ILE A 168 24.98 7.79 -15.28
C ILE A 168 25.65 8.83 -16.20
N ASP A 169 25.43 10.11 -15.91
CA ASP A 169 26.19 11.18 -16.56
C ASP A 169 27.66 11.09 -16.13
N TRP A 170 28.55 10.89 -17.10
CA TRP A 170 29.96 10.64 -16.86
C TRP A 170 30.69 11.87 -16.30
N ASP A 171 30.36 13.08 -16.78
CA ASP A 171 31.03 14.30 -16.36
C ASP A 171 30.65 14.62 -14.91
N ASP A 172 29.37 14.51 -14.55
CA ASP A 172 28.91 14.66 -13.16
C ASP A 172 29.54 13.60 -12.22
N PHE A 173 29.73 12.36 -12.71
CA PHE A 173 30.43 11.33 -11.94
C PHE A 173 31.90 11.67 -11.72
N VAL A 174 32.60 12.16 -12.75
CA VAL A 174 34.00 12.57 -12.65
C VAL A 174 34.16 13.74 -11.67
N ASP A 175 33.24 14.70 -11.69
CA ASP A 175 33.24 15.83 -10.75
C ASP A 175 33.07 15.36 -9.29
N ALA A 176 32.26 14.33 -9.04
CA ALA A 176 32.02 13.81 -7.69
C ALA A 176 33.07 12.80 -7.21
N TYR A 177 33.51 11.88 -8.08
CA TYR A 177 34.28 10.69 -7.71
C TYR A 177 35.45 10.37 -8.66
N GLY A 178 35.74 11.22 -9.66
CA GLY A 178 36.73 10.93 -10.70
C GLY A 178 38.14 10.66 -10.16
N SER A 179 38.64 11.52 -9.27
CA SER A 179 39.96 11.35 -8.64
C SER A 179 40.08 10.05 -7.82
N PRO A 180 39.18 9.76 -6.85
CA PRO A 180 39.27 8.50 -6.10
C PRO A 180 38.99 7.27 -6.97
N PHE A 181 38.08 7.34 -7.94
CA PHE A 181 37.84 6.24 -8.87
C PHE A 181 39.09 5.93 -9.71
N ALA A 182 39.77 6.96 -10.21
CA ALA A 182 41.00 6.81 -10.99
C ALA A 182 42.08 6.10 -10.16
N LEU A 183 42.41 6.65 -8.99
CA LEU A 183 43.51 6.18 -8.15
C LEU A 183 43.29 4.77 -7.58
N TYR A 184 42.06 4.46 -7.12
CA TYR A 184 41.83 3.26 -6.32
C TYR A 184 41.20 2.10 -7.07
N ILE A 185 40.65 2.35 -8.27
CA ILE A 185 40.05 1.32 -9.13
C ILE A 185 40.71 1.33 -10.52
N SER A 186 40.61 2.47 -11.22
CA SER A 186 40.98 2.53 -12.64
C SER A 186 42.46 2.23 -12.90
N ASP A 187 43.37 2.72 -12.06
CA ASP A 187 44.82 2.51 -12.23
C ASP A 187 45.19 1.02 -12.25
N ALA A 188 44.58 0.23 -11.37
CA ALA A 188 44.77 -1.22 -11.35
C ALA A 188 44.13 -1.91 -12.56
N VAL A 189 42.99 -1.39 -13.05
CA VAL A 189 42.30 -1.90 -14.24
C VAL A 189 43.13 -1.66 -15.50
N VAL A 190 43.58 -0.42 -15.75
CA VAL A 190 44.34 -0.05 -16.96
C VAL A 190 45.75 -0.64 -16.98
N ALA A 191 46.28 -1.06 -15.82
CA ALA A 191 47.53 -1.81 -15.75
C ALA A 191 47.42 -3.23 -16.34
N THR A 192 46.19 -3.74 -16.57
CA THR A 192 45.95 -5.07 -17.17
C THR A 192 45.59 -4.98 -18.66
N PRO A 193 45.84 -6.05 -19.46
CA PRO A 193 45.52 -6.05 -20.89
C PRO A 193 44.02 -5.79 -21.16
N GLY A 194 43.73 -4.75 -21.96
CA GLY A 194 42.37 -4.37 -22.37
C GLY A 194 41.58 -3.58 -21.31
N GLY A 195 42.22 -3.17 -20.21
CA GLY A 195 41.62 -2.30 -19.20
C GLY A 195 41.37 -0.87 -19.69
N ASP A 196 42.29 -0.33 -20.50
CA ASP A 196 42.15 0.96 -21.19
C ASP A 196 40.97 0.97 -22.17
N VAL A 197 40.80 -0.11 -22.93
CA VAL A 197 39.67 -0.30 -23.84
C VAL A 197 38.35 -0.38 -23.07
N TRP A 198 38.32 -1.09 -21.94
CA TRP A 198 37.13 -1.14 -21.09
C TRP A 198 36.78 0.22 -20.50
N LEU A 199 37.76 0.96 -19.99
CA LEU A 199 37.53 2.29 -19.42
C LEU A 199 36.93 3.24 -20.47
N ALA A 200 37.48 3.25 -21.69
CA ALA A 200 36.92 4.02 -22.79
C ALA A 200 35.49 3.58 -23.19
N SER A 201 35.12 2.31 -22.93
CA SER A 201 33.80 1.77 -23.29
C SER A 201 32.66 2.13 -22.34
N VAL A 202 32.98 2.60 -21.12
CA VAL A 202 31.97 3.03 -20.13
C VAL A 202 31.80 4.56 -20.09
N GLN A 203 32.78 5.30 -20.59
CA GLN A 203 32.76 6.76 -20.69
C GLN A 203 31.70 7.24 -21.69
N GLY A 204 30.65 7.91 -21.19
CA GLY A 204 29.57 8.43 -22.04
C GLY A 204 28.79 7.35 -22.80
N ALA A 205 28.72 6.13 -22.25
CA ALA A 205 28.21 4.94 -22.94
C ALA A 205 26.68 4.79 -22.94
N MET A 206 25.92 5.87 -22.70
CA MET A 206 24.46 5.80 -22.64
C MET A 206 23.84 5.47 -24.01
N LEU A 207 23.46 4.21 -24.19
CA LEU A 207 22.70 3.72 -25.34
C LEU A 207 21.19 3.82 -25.09
N SER A 208 20.36 3.41 -26.05
CA SER A 208 18.93 3.19 -25.80
C SER A 208 18.73 2.17 -24.67
N VAL A 209 17.63 2.28 -23.91
CA VAL A 209 17.32 1.35 -22.79
C VAL A 209 17.29 -0.10 -23.28
N ASP A 210 16.69 -0.37 -24.45
CA ASP A 210 16.62 -1.72 -25.02
C ASP A 210 17.99 -2.30 -25.37
N ALA A 211 18.89 -1.48 -25.93
CA ALA A 211 20.25 -1.89 -26.23
C ALA A 211 21.06 -2.19 -24.96
N GLU A 212 20.85 -1.42 -23.89
CA GLU A 212 21.52 -1.64 -22.61
C GLU A 212 21.00 -2.91 -21.90
N VAL A 213 19.69 -3.15 -21.92
CA VAL A 213 19.10 -4.42 -21.47
C VAL A 213 19.69 -5.60 -22.24
N ALA A 214 19.79 -5.49 -23.57
CA ALA A 214 20.38 -6.53 -24.40
C ALA A 214 21.86 -6.75 -24.03
N TYR A 215 22.63 -5.68 -23.81
CA TYR A 215 24.02 -5.76 -23.39
C TYR A 215 24.16 -6.53 -22.06
N TRP A 216 23.42 -6.14 -21.02
CA TRP A 216 23.42 -6.82 -19.71
C TRP A 216 23.04 -8.30 -19.85
N THR A 217 22.02 -8.58 -20.65
CA THR A 217 21.56 -9.96 -20.92
C THR A 217 22.64 -10.79 -21.61
N THR A 218 23.36 -10.23 -22.60
CA THR A 218 24.46 -10.94 -23.27
C THR A 218 25.63 -11.26 -22.34
N LYS A 219 25.78 -10.49 -21.25
CA LYS A 219 26.77 -10.71 -20.20
C LYS A 219 26.27 -11.62 -19.06
N GLY A 220 25.05 -12.14 -19.17
CA GLY A 220 24.48 -13.10 -18.21
C GLY A 220 23.79 -12.46 -17.00
N ALA A 221 23.59 -11.14 -16.99
CA ALA A 221 22.75 -10.50 -15.98
C ALA A 221 21.26 -10.73 -16.26
N ALA A 222 20.46 -10.87 -15.20
CA ALA A 222 19.03 -11.12 -15.26
C ALA A 222 18.22 -10.17 -14.36
N SER A 223 18.85 -9.57 -13.36
CA SER A 223 18.20 -8.65 -12.41
C SER A 223 19.15 -7.55 -11.99
N PHE A 224 18.62 -6.51 -11.34
CA PHE A 224 19.39 -5.50 -10.64
C PHE A 224 18.73 -5.31 -9.26
N THR A 225 19.36 -5.84 -8.21
CA THR A 225 18.81 -5.84 -6.85
C THR A 225 19.86 -5.26 -5.91
N LEU A 226 19.52 -4.15 -5.26
CA LEU A 226 20.36 -3.50 -4.25
C LEU A 226 20.30 -4.26 -2.91
N GLN A 227 21.29 -4.03 -2.06
CA GLN A 227 21.32 -4.57 -0.71
C GLN A 227 20.46 -3.71 0.23
N TRP A 228 19.85 -4.37 1.21
CA TRP A 228 19.06 -3.69 2.22
C TRP A 228 19.95 -2.81 3.10
N SER A 229 19.51 -1.57 3.28
CA SER A 229 20.23 -0.53 4.03
C SER A 229 19.30 0.30 4.86
N ASN A 230 19.78 0.77 6.01
CA ASN A 230 19.19 1.87 6.75
C ASN A 230 20.03 3.16 6.70
N MET A 231 20.88 3.33 5.69
CA MET A 231 21.54 4.61 5.41
C MET A 231 20.51 5.68 5.04
N PHE A 232 19.49 5.30 4.28
CA PHE A 232 18.40 6.17 3.85
C PHE A 232 17.05 5.58 4.25
N GLN A 233 16.14 6.43 4.73
CA GLN A 233 14.71 6.15 4.64
C GLN A 233 14.33 6.12 3.17
N VAL A 234 13.88 4.97 2.68
CA VAL A 234 13.36 4.86 1.32
C VAL A 234 12.07 5.67 1.22
N GLY A 235 12.03 6.58 0.24
CA GLY A 235 10.86 7.38 -0.06
C GLY A 235 9.91 6.66 -1.03
N ALA A 236 8.62 6.94 -0.91
CA ALA A 236 7.59 6.47 -1.83
C ALA A 236 6.49 7.51 -1.93
N PHE A 237 6.07 7.82 -3.16
CA PHE A 237 4.92 8.68 -3.42
C PHE A 237 4.00 7.96 -4.40
N GLU A 238 2.80 7.63 -3.93
CA GLU A 238 1.83 6.85 -4.70
C GLU A 238 0.46 7.50 -4.63
N THR A 239 -0.25 7.40 -5.75
CA THR A 239 -1.61 7.93 -5.89
C THR A 239 -2.47 6.94 -6.63
N ILE A 240 -3.76 6.93 -6.31
CA ILE A 240 -4.80 6.35 -7.16
C ILE A 240 -5.53 7.47 -7.89
N SER A 241 -6.03 7.19 -9.10
CA SER A 241 -6.81 8.13 -9.88
C SER A 241 -8.25 7.64 -9.99
N ILE A 242 -9.21 8.46 -9.54
CA ILE A 242 -10.64 8.19 -9.71
C ILE A 242 -11.15 9.07 -10.85
N GLN A 243 -11.75 8.44 -11.86
CA GLN A 243 -12.44 9.15 -12.92
C GLN A 243 -13.92 9.34 -12.54
N ASN A 244 -14.40 10.58 -12.53
CA ASN A 244 -15.80 10.89 -12.25
C ASN A 244 -16.68 10.84 -13.53
N ALA A 245 -17.98 11.07 -13.37
CA ALA A 245 -18.96 11.06 -14.46
C ALA A 245 -18.70 12.07 -15.60
N LEU A 246 -17.89 13.11 -15.36
CA LEU A 246 -17.49 14.09 -16.37
C LEU A 246 -16.17 13.73 -17.07
N GLY A 247 -15.58 12.59 -16.73
CA GLY A 247 -14.27 12.16 -17.21
C GLY A 247 -13.10 12.86 -16.52
N GLN A 248 -13.34 13.67 -15.48
CA GLN A 248 -12.28 14.33 -14.72
C GLN A 248 -11.61 13.32 -13.79
N GLN A 249 -10.28 13.39 -13.72
CA GLN A 249 -9.48 12.55 -12.85
C GLN A 249 -9.14 13.31 -11.56
N GLN A 250 -9.48 12.70 -10.43
CA GLN A 250 -9.07 13.15 -9.11
C GLN A 250 -8.03 12.18 -8.56
N GLN A 251 -6.86 12.69 -8.18
CA GLN A 251 -5.83 11.89 -7.53
C GLN A 251 -6.03 11.88 -6.02
N LEU A 252 -5.92 10.69 -5.42
CA LEU A 252 -5.91 10.48 -3.98
C LEU A 252 -4.56 9.86 -3.59
N THR A 253 -3.89 10.42 -2.58
CA THR A 253 -2.58 9.92 -2.14
C THR A 253 -2.76 8.67 -1.28
N THR A 254 -2.20 7.54 -1.70
CA THR A 254 -2.18 6.29 -0.93
C THR A 254 -1.00 6.27 0.04
N SER A 255 0.19 6.65 -0.44
CA SER A 255 1.45 6.60 0.30
C SER A 255 2.27 7.86 0.03
N SER A 256 2.83 8.46 1.08
CA SER A 256 3.75 9.61 0.98
C SER A 256 4.87 9.54 2.03
N ILE A 257 5.89 8.73 1.75
CA ILE A 257 7.09 8.57 2.59
C ILE A 257 8.21 9.41 1.99
N ALA A 258 8.78 10.32 2.78
CA ALA A 258 9.90 11.15 2.33
C ALA A 258 11.20 10.35 2.29
N PHE A 259 12.03 10.62 1.28
CA PHE A 259 13.43 10.17 1.27
C PHE A 259 14.24 10.99 2.28
N VAL A 260 14.93 10.32 3.21
CA VAL A 260 15.70 10.99 4.27
C VAL A 260 17.03 10.28 4.50
N ASN A 261 18.13 11.03 4.57
CA ASN A 261 19.41 10.51 5.04
C ASN A 261 19.37 10.33 6.56
N LYS A 262 19.59 9.10 7.04
CA LYS A 262 19.51 8.75 8.47
C LYS A 262 20.77 9.13 9.26
N GLY A 263 21.84 9.57 8.59
CA GLY A 263 23.04 10.11 9.21
C GLY A 263 23.65 9.18 10.26
N THR A 264 23.75 9.64 11.50
CA THR A 264 24.30 8.86 12.62
C THR A 264 23.44 7.65 13.04
N SER A 265 22.21 7.53 12.51
CA SER A 265 21.36 6.35 12.72
C SER A 265 21.58 5.26 11.67
N TRP A 266 22.61 5.38 10.83
CA TRP A 266 23.00 4.36 9.86
C TRP A 266 23.82 3.24 10.54
N THR A 267 23.19 2.09 10.77
CA THR A 267 23.81 0.95 11.47
C THR A 267 24.23 -0.18 10.55
N THR A 268 23.64 -0.29 9.35
CA THR A 268 24.06 -1.25 8.31
C THR A 268 25.50 -1.04 7.81
N MET A 269 26.12 0.11 8.10
CA MET A 269 27.51 0.42 7.77
C MET A 269 28.50 -0.66 8.21
N VAL A 270 28.25 -1.31 9.36
CA VAL A 270 29.13 -2.34 9.91
C VAL A 270 29.10 -3.62 9.05
N ALA A 271 28.01 -3.89 8.32
CA ALA A 271 27.90 -5.02 7.41
C ALA A 271 28.46 -4.67 6.02
N ASN A 272 28.05 -3.51 5.48
CA ASN A 272 28.43 -2.98 4.18
C ASN A 272 28.55 -1.45 4.28
N CYS A 273 29.72 -0.87 3.97
CA CYS A 273 29.91 0.58 4.07
C CYS A 273 29.65 1.33 2.75
N GLY A 274 29.38 0.63 1.65
CA GLY A 274 29.14 1.19 0.31
C GLY A 274 30.40 1.74 -0.37
N LEU A 275 30.34 1.90 -1.70
CA LEU A 275 31.50 2.27 -2.52
C LEU A 275 32.13 3.60 -2.13
N PHE A 276 31.33 4.58 -1.71
CA PHE A 276 31.89 5.88 -1.30
C PHE A 276 32.82 5.76 -0.07
N ASN A 277 32.51 4.89 0.89
CA ASN A 277 33.39 4.62 2.02
C ASN A 277 34.53 3.68 1.65
N ASP A 278 34.32 2.76 0.71
CA ASP A 278 35.39 1.93 0.16
C ASP A 278 36.47 2.79 -0.49
N LEU A 279 36.07 3.80 -1.28
CA LEU A 279 36.99 4.78 -1.87
C LEU A 279 37.70 5.64 -0.81
N TYR A 280 37.00 6.00 0.26
CA TYR A 280 37.60 6.73 1.39
C TYR A 280 38.60 5.87 2.17
N ALA A 281 38.27 4.60 2.43
CA ALA A 281 39.14 3.63 3.07
C ALA A 281 40.39 3.36 2.22
N ALA A 282 40.22 3.20 0.91
CA ALA A 282 41.31 3.08 -0.06
C ALA A 282 42.27 4.27 0.02
N ALA A 283 41.73 5.49 0.17
CA ALA A 283 42.53 6.69 0.33
C ALA A 283 43.33 6.72 1.64
N ILE A 284 42.72 6.34 2.77
CA ILE A 284 43.41 6.25 4.07
C ILE A 284 44.55 5.23 4.00
N LEU A 285 44.30 4.08 3.39
CA LEU A 285 45.25 2.97 3.30
C LEU A 285 46.26 3.15 2.15
N ASN A 286 46.05 4.13 1.27
CA ASN A 286 46.77 4.31 0.01
C ASN A 286 46.86 2.99 -0.79
N ALA A 287 45.71 2.32 -0.91
CA ALA A 287 45.57 0.94 -1.36
C ALA A 287 44.47 0.83 -2.43
N SER A 288 44.55 -0.16 -3.32
CA SER A 288 43.55 -0.37 -4.38
C SER A 288 42.39 -1.23 -3.90
N LEU A 289 41.21 -1.01 -4.48
CA LEU A 289 40.03 -1.88 -4.31
C LEU A 289 40.09 -3.14 -5.18
N VAL A 290 40.92 -3.16 -6.22
CA VAL A 290 41.02 -4.31 -7.13
C VAL A 290 41.87 -5.40 -6.48
N ARG A 291 41.30 -6.60 -6.28
CA ARG A 291 41.94 -7.72 -5.56
C ARG A 291 43.29 -8.14 -6.16
N ALA A 292 43.43 -8.06 -7.48
CA ALA A 292 44.65 -8.45 -8.19
C ALA A 292 45.77 -7.39 -8.10
N ALA A 293 45.49 -6.20 -7.56
CA ALA A 293 46.49 -5.15 -7.39
C ALA A 293 47.51 -5.52 -6.29
N PRO A 294 48.78 -5.14 -6.44
CA PRO A 294 49.82 -5.46 -5.45
C PRO A 294 49.60 -4.79 -4.08
N ASN A 295 48.81 -3.72 -4.03
CA ASN A 295 48.45 -2.97 -2.84
C ASN A 295 46.94 -3.06 -2.54
N PHE A 296 46.30 -4.22 -2.73
CA PHE A 296 44.89 -4.42 -2.42
C PHE A 296 44.55 -4.12 -0.94
N MET A 297 43.41 -3.46 -0.69
CA MET A 297 43.00 -2.96 0.62
C MET A 297 42.12 -3.91 1.47
N GLY A 298 41.72 -5.08 0.95
CA GLY A 298 40.85 -6.02 1.65
C GLY A 298 41.62 -7.04 2.50
N ASP A 299 41.04 -8.22 2.67
CA ASP A 299 41.57 -9.35 3.44
C ASP A 299 42.00 -8.95 4.87
N ASN A 300 41.02 -8.38 5.60
CA ASN A 300 41.09 -7.90 6.99
C ASN A 300 41.74 -6.52 7.23
N THR A 301 42.29 -5.84 6.21
CA THR A 301 42.86 -4.50 6.43
C THR A 301 41.81 -3.38 6.47
N ILE A 302 40.62 -3.61 5.89
CA ILE A 302 39.51 -2.66 5.93
C ILE A 302 38.71 -2.73 7.23
N GLU A 303 38.62 -3.91 7.84
CA GLU A 303 37.73 -4.19 8.96
C GLU A 303 37.94 -3.26 10.18
N PRO A 304 39.18 -2.94 10.60
CA PRO A 304 39.42 -1.98 11.69
C PRO A 304 38.88 -0.58 11.39
N LEU A 305 38.72 -0.20 10.11
CA LEU A 305 38.17 1.11 9.73
C LEU A 305 36.67 1.22 10.03
N ALA A 306 35.97 0.08 10.22
CA ALA A 306 34.58 0.08 10.71
C ALA A 306 34.46 0.62 12.15
N ASN A 307 35.58 0.65 12.90
CA ASN A 307 35.62 0.96 14.33
C ASN A 307 34.64 0.11 15.17
N ALA A 308 34.32 -1.09 14.69
CA ALA A 308 33.36 -2.03 15.28
C ALA A 308 34.07 -3.20 15.98
N TYR A 309 35.08 -3.76 15.32
CA TYR A 309 35.92 -4.86 15.80
C TYR A 309 37.35 -4.39 16.00
N PRO A 310 38.09 -4.86 17.04
CA PRO A 310 37.74 -5.91 18.00
C PRO A 310 37.41 -5.36 19.41
N TYR A 311 36.52 -4.36 19.48
CA TYR A 311 36.38 -3.51 20.67
C TYR A 311 35.42 -4.03 21.74
N THR A 312 34.48 -4.90 21.38
CA THR A 312 33.43 -5.38 22.29
C THR A 312 33.23 -6.89 22.20
N PRO A 313 32.71 -7.55 23.24
CA PRO A 313 32.36 -8.96 23.17
C PRO A 313 31.43 -9.31 22.01
N CYS A 314 30.40 -8.49 21.75
CA CYS A 314 29.48 -8.71 20.63
C CYS A 314 30.19 -8.62 19.28
N SER A 315 31.16 -7.70 19.13
CA SER A 315 31.94 -7.59 17.89
C SER A 315 32.75 -8.87 17.60
N TYR A 316 33.28 -9.54 18.62
CA TYR A 316 33.95 -10.84 18.44
C TYR A 316 32.97 -11.92 18.02
N ILE A 317 31.81 -12.02 18.68
CA ILE A 317 30.79 -13.02 18.35
C ILE A 317 30.35 -12.86 16.88
N VAL A 318 30.04 -11.63 16.44
CA VAL A 318 29.62 -11.37 15.06
C VAL A 318 30.75 -11.66 14.08
N HIS A 319 31.97 -11.18 14.34
CA HIS A 319 33.13 -11.46 13.49
C HIS A 319 33.40 -12.96 13.32
N ASN A 320 33.44 -13.70 14.43
CA ASN A 320 33.80 -15.12 14.45
C ASN A 320 32.69 -16.03 13.91
N LEU A 321 31.42 -15.73 14.21
CA LEU A 321 30.29 -16.63 13.94
C LEU A 321 29.44 -16.22 12.73
N LEU A 322 29.49 -14.96 12.28
CA LEU A 322 28.83 -14.51 11.05
C LEU A 322 29.87 -14.24 9.96
N GLY A 323 30.86 -13.39 10.26
CA GLY A 323 31.97 -13.07 9.36
C GLY A 323 32.52 -11.65 9.56
N PRO A 324 33.61 -11.30 8.85
CA PRO A 324 34.26 -10.01 9.01
C PRO A 324 33.34 -8.83 8.69
N PHE A 325 33.45 -7.74 9.47
CA PHE A 325 32.72 -6.50 9.22
C PHE A 325 33.11 -5.90 7.86
N ILE A 326 32.18 -5.15 7.27
CA ILE A 326 32.28 -4.64 5.91
C ILE A 326 32.45 -5.77 4.87
N SER A 327 32.02 -7.00 5.16
CA SER A 327 32.04 -8.12 4.20
C SER A 327 30.77 -8.99 4.29
N ILE A 328 29.72 -8.46 4.91
CA ILE A 328 28.45 -9.14 5.15
C ILE A 328 27.43 -8.57 4.18
N ASP A 329 26.92 -9.41 3.28
CA ASP A 329 25.88 -9.00 2.36
C ASP A 329 24.52 -8.97 3.07
N VAL A 330 23.72 -7.94 2.80
CA VAL A 330 22.43 -7.73 3.48
C VAL A 330 21.30 -7.68 2.45
N TRP A 331 20.37 -8.62 2.49
CA TRP A 331 19.33 -8.77 1.46
C TRP A 331 17.92 -8.72 2.06
N TYR A 332 17.03 -7.94 1.45
CA TYR A 332 15.61 -7.95 1.79
C TYR A 332 14.95 -9.21 1.22
N ILE A 333 14.16 -9.91 2.04
CA ILE A 333 13.43 -11.11 1.64
C ILE A 333 11.93 -10.79 1.59
N MET A 334 11.34 -10.98 0.41
CA MET A 334 9.89 -10.85 0.22
C MET A 334 9.13 -12.02 0.87
N PRO A 335 7.92 -11.80 1.40
CA PRO A 335 7.05 -12.89 1.83
C PRO A 335 6.81 -13.88 0.68
N PRO A 336 6.94 -15.21 0.89
CA PRO A 336 6.61 -16.19 -0.13
C PRO A 336 5.16 -16.07 -0.59
N ALA A 337 4.91 -16.32 -1.88
CA ALA A 337 3.56 -16.29 -2.44
C ALA A 337 2.57 -17.22 -1.70
N SER A 338 3.05 -18.34 -1.15
CA SER A 338 2.24 -19.25 -0.31
C SER A 338 1.78 -18.61 0.99
N VAL A 339 2.62 -17.79 1.62
CA VAL A 339 2.30 -17.06 2.86
C VAL A 339 1.32 -15.93 2.58
N ILE A 340 1.56 -15.15 1.52
CA ILE A 340 0.63 -14.10 1.06
C ILE A 340 -0.75 -14.71 0.81
N ALA A 341 -0.82 -15.80 0.03
CA ALA A 341 -2.07 -16.48 -0.28
C ALA A 341 -2.79 -17.02 0.98
N LEU A 342 -2.06 -17.54 1.97
CA LEU A 342 -2.66 -18.00 3.24
C LEU A 342 -3.28 -16.84 4.01
N VAL A 343 -2.53 -15.74 4.18
CA VAL A 343 -2.97 -14.55 4.91
C VAL A 343 -4.18 -13.92 4.23
N THR A 344 -4.14 -13.72 2.90
CA THR A 344 -5.26 -13.13 2.17
C THR A 344 -6.50 -14.02 2.18
N ALA A 345 -6.34 -15.33 1.96
CA ALA A 345 -7.47 -16.25 2.00
C ALA A 345 -8.15 -16.27 3.38
N MET A 346 -7.36 -16.25 4.46
CA MET A 346 -7.93 -16.23 5.80
C MET A 346 -8.56 -14.90 6.16
N GLN A 347 -8.01 -13.78 5.68
CA GLN A 347 -8.62 -12.46 5.85
C GLN A 347 -9.96 -12.38 5.12
N LYS A 348 -10.05 -12.88 3.88
CA LYS A 348 -11.30 -12.95 3.10
C LYS A 348 -12.37 -13.79 3.85
N ILE A 349 -11.98 -14.92 4.43
CA ILE A 349 -12.89 -15.76 5.26
C ILE A 349 -13.31 -15.03 6.53
N LEU A 350 -12.38 -14.37 7.22
CA LEU A 350 -12.65 -13.64 8.46
C LEU A 350 -13.70 -12.55 8.22
N VAL A 351 -13.49 -11.69 7.23
CA VAL A 351 -14.38 -10.55 6.98
C VAL A 351 -15.76 -10.98 6.50
N SER A 352 -15.85 -12.04 5.68
CA SER A 352 -17.13 -12.67 5.33
C SER A 352 -17.84 -13.24 6.56
N ALA A 353 -17.14 -14.00 7.42
CA ALA A 353 -17.74 -14.57 8.63
C ALA A 353 -18.24 -13.50 9.61
N LEU A 354 -17.53 -12.39 9.76
CA LEU A 354 -17.96 -11.27 10.58
C LEU A 354 -19.24 -10.61 10.05
N GLN A 355 -19.51 -10.67 8.74
CA GLN A 355 -20.71 -10.11 8.11
C GLN A 355 -21.90 -11.07 8.21
N ASP A 356 -21.67 -12.37 8.07
CA ASP A 356 -22.72 -13.40 8.04
C ASP A 356 -23.18 -13.86 9.43
N ASP A 357 -22.28 -13.92 10.40
CA ASP A 357 -22.52 -14.58 11.69
C ASP A 357 -22.42 -13.58 12.87
N PRO A 358 -23.56 -13.21 13.49
CA PRO A 358 -23.57 -12.33 14.66
C PRO A 358 -22.75 -12.87 15.85
N GLN A 359 -22.71 -14.19 16.05
CA GLN A 359 -21.96 -14.79 17.14
C GLN A 359 -20.45 -14.62 16.93
N VAL A 360 -19.97 -14.87 15.71
CA VAL A 360 -18.55 -14.64 15.36
C VAL A 360 -18.18 -13.17 15.54
N ARG A 361 -19.07 -12.25 15.12
CA ARG A 361 -18.89 -10.81 15.29
C ARG A 361 -18.80 -10.40 16.76
N ASP A 362 -19.66 -10.93 17.62
CA ASP A 362 -19.67 -10.59 19.05
C ASP A 362 -18.45 -11.17 19.79
N LEU A 363 -17.95 -12.34 19.37
CA LEU A 363 -16.69 -12.89 19.88
C LEU A 363 -15.50 -12.02 19.45
N TYR A 364 -15.45 -11.59 18.19
CA TYR A 364 -14.36 -10.73 17.68
C TYR A 364 -14.24 -9.41 18.45
N ARG A 365 -15.37 -8.78 18.79
CA ARG A 365 -15.40 -7.52 19.54
C ARG A 365 -14.87 -7.62 20.97
N GLN A 366 -14.82 -8.83 21.53
CA GLN A 366 -14.26 -9.06 22.87
C GLN A 366 -12.74 -9.18 22.86
N LEU A 367 -12.12 -9.29 21.67
CA LEU A 367 -10.68 -9.41 21.53
C LEU A 367 -10.02 -8.04 21.70
N SER A 368 -8.84 -8.02 22.32
CA SER A 368 -8.04 -6.81 22.51
C SER A 368 -6.58 -7.08 22.16
N ALA A 369 -5.90 -6.05 21.69
CA ALA A 369 -4.46 -6.12 21.47
C ALA A 369 -3.72 -6.19 22.82
N ILE A 370 -2.59 -6.91 22.83
CA ILE A 370 -1.77 -7.11 24.03
C ILE A 370 -0.29 -7.10 23.68
N THR A 371 0.53 -6.51 24.53
CA THR A 371 1.99 -6.66 24.47
C THR A 371 2.44 -7.70 25.48
N LEU A 372 3.17 -8.71 25.00
CA LEU A 372 3.74 -9.78 25.81
C LEU A 372 5.26 -9.76 25.73
N ASP A 373 5.93 -10.52 26.60
CA ASP A 373 7.38 -10.68 26.67
C ASP A 373 7.84 -12.12 26.41
N PRO A 374 7.40 -12.77 25.31
CA PRO A 374 7.73 -14.16 25.10
C PRO A 374 9.23 -14.34 24.83
N VAL A 375 9.84 -15.31 25.49
CA VAL A 375 11.21 -15.74 25.29
C VAL A 375 11.23 -17.23 24.94
N PRO A 376 11.98 -17.66 23.89
CA PRO A 376 12.16 -19.07 23.62
C PRO A 376 12.72 -19.78 24.86
N THR A 377 12.10 -20.90 25.26
CA THR A 377 12.49 -21.61 26.49
C THR A 377 13.93 -22.10 26.46
N THR A 378 14.48 -22.37 25.27
CA THR A 378 15.87 -22.75 25.05
C THR A 378 16.86 -21.62 25.31
N TRP A 379 16.38 -20.37 25.40
CA TRP A 379 17.20 -19.20 25.66
C TRP A 379 17.26 -18.88 27.15
N HIS A 380 16.59 -19.63 28.02
CA HIS A 380 16.68 -19.41 29.46
C HIS A 380 17.98 -20.01 30.02
N GLY A 381 18.86 -19.19 30.57
CA GLY A 381 20.08 -19.64 31.25
C GLY A 381 20.62 -18.62 32.24
N ALA A 382 20.96 -19.07 33.45
CA ALA A 382 21.51 -18.20 34.51
C ALA A 382 22.93 -17.70 34.23
N GLU A 383 23.65 -18.36 33.30
CA GLU A 383 25.05 -18.09 32.95
C GLU A 383 25.19 -17.45 31.55
N LEU A 384 24.10 -16.87 31.02
CA LEU A 384 24.08 -16.23 29.71
C LEU A 384 24.08 -14.70 29.85
N THR A 385 24.98 -14.05 29.12
CA THR A 385 24.97 -12.59 28.88
C THR A 385 24.54 -12.34 27.45
N TYR A 386 23.46 -11.58 27.25
CA TYR A 386 22.84 -11.35 25.94
C TYR A 386 23.28 -10.02 25.32
N PHE A 387 23.59 -10.00 24.02
CA PHE A 387 24.12 -8.83 23.32
C PHE A 387 23.20 -8.24 22.24
N GLY A 388 22.07 -8.86 21.92
CA GLY A 388 21.17 -8.42 20.86
C GLY A 388 20.81 -9.53 19.88
N GLY A 389 19.67 -9.39 19.21
CA GLY A 389 19.34 -10.19 18.02
C GLY A 389 19.74 -9.51 16.70
N SER A 390 20.50 -8.41 16.75
CA SER A 390 20.86 -7.60 15.59
C SER A 390 22.35 -7.66 15.29
N PRO A 391 22.79 -8.18 14.11
CA PRO A 391 24.20 -8.17 13.72
C PRO A 391 24.80 -6.77 13.56
N MET A 392 23.95 -5.74 13.50
CA MET A 392 24.37 -4.35 13.35
C MET A 392 24.66 -3.66 14.70
N CYS A 393 24.18 -4.23 15.80
CA CYS A 393 24.26 -3.63 17.14
C CYS A 393 25.35 -4.28 17.99
N VAL A 394 26.60 -3.92 17.70
CA VAL A 394 27.78 -4.59 18.29
C VAL A 394 28.37 -3.86 19.49
N PHE A 395 27.85 -2.69 19.86
CA PHE A 395 28.44 -1.85 20.92
C PHE A 395 27.84 -2.07 22.32
N GLY A 396 26.86 -2.96 22.47
CA GLY A 396 26.19 -3.21 23.74
C GLY A 396 27.11 -3.81 24.81
N ALA A 397 26.90 -3.43 26.07
CA ALA A 397 27.68 -3.92 27.21
C ALA A 397 27.31 -5.35 27.65
N GLY A 398 26.27 -5.93 27.06
CA GLY A 398 25.65 -7.18 27.52
C GLY A 398 24.50 -6.92 28.49
N ALA A 399 23.51 -7.79 28.50
CA ALA A 399 22.31 -7.71 29.34
C ALA A 399 22.01 -9.07 29.99
N THR A 400 21.24 -9.06 31.07
CA THR A 400 20.73 -10.28 31.74
C THR A 400 19.40 -10.76 31.18
N PHE A 401 18.89 -10.10 30.15
CA PHE A 401 17.63 -10.40 29.50
C PHE A 401 17.81 -10.50 27.98
N VAL A 402 16.95 -11.29 27.35
CA VAL A 402 16.87 -11.40 25.89
C VAL A 402 16.47 -10.05 25.30
N GLN A 403 17.27 -9.57 24.36
CA GLN A 403 17.09 -8.27 23.72
C GLN A 403 16.32 -8.39 22.40
N ARG A 404 15.85 -7.26 21.88
CA ARG A 404 15.12 -7.15 20.61
C ARG A 404 15.92 -7.70 19.40
N GLN A 405 15.17 -8.12 18.38
CA GLN A 405 15.70 -8.56 17.08
C GLN A 405 16.13 -7.35 16.23
N ILE A 406 16.58 -7.60 14.99
CA ILE A 406 16.91 -6.52 14.04
C ILE A 406 15.74 -5.54 13.87
N SER A 407 16.05 -4.26 13.70
CA SER A 407 15.06 -3.26 13.31
C SER A 407 15.71 -2.21 12.41
N PHE A 408 14.98 -1.75 11.41
CA PHE A 408 15.42 -0.70 10.49
C PHE A 408 15.72 0.62 11.23
N ASP A 409 14.93 0.92 12.27
CA ASP A 409 14.99 2.19 13.01
C ASP A 409 15.87 2.13 14.26
N ASP A 410 16.54 1.01 14.50
CA ASP A 410 17.42 0.90 15.66
C ASP A 410 18.73 1.65 15.45
N SER A 411 19.05 2.54 16.39
CA SER A 411 20.33 3.26 16.47
C SER A 411 21.38 2.52 17.30
N CYS A 412 21.05 1.34 17.83
CA CYS A 412 21.91 0.51 18.67
C CYS A 412 22.41 1.22 19.95
N SER A 413 21.69 2.24 20.41
CA SER A 413 22.10 3.08 21.56
C SER A 413 21.63 2.56 22.91
N THR A 414 20.60 1.70 22.92
CA THR A 414 19.98 1.19 24.16
C THR A 414 19.67 -0.29 24.07
N GLN A 415 19.88 -1.00 25.17
CA GLN A 415 19.58 -2.42 25.30
C GLN A 415 18.18 -2.58 25.90
N VAL A 416 17.23 -3.03 25.09
CA VAL A 416 15.81 -3.11 25.45
C VAL A 416 15.35 -4.58 25.49
N PRO A 417 14.59 -5.02 26.52
CA PRO A 417 14.01 -6.36 26.54
C PRO A 417 13.14 -6.65 25.33
N SER A 418 13.17 -7.89 24.84
CA SER A 418 12.31 -8.34 23.75
C SER A 418 10.83 -8.31 24.18
N SER A 419 9.97 -7.87 23.27
CA SER A 419 8.51 -7.88 23.46
C SER A 419 7.80 -8.08 22.13
N VAL A 420 6.58 -8.61 22.18
CA VAL A 420 5.76 -8.86 21.00
C VAL A 420 4.39 -8.23 21.23
N LEU A 421 4.05 -7.25 20.38
CA LEU A 421 2.69 -6.75 20.28
C LEU A 421 1.86 -7.72 19.45
N LEU A 422 0.84 -8.31 20.07
CA LEU A 422 -0.15 -9.14 19.41
C LEU A 422 -1.39 -8.29 19.11
N THR A 423 -1.51 -7.81 17.87
CA THR A 423 -2.74 -7.16 17.39
C THR A 423 -3.88 -8.18 17.27
N VAL A 424 -5.14 -7.74 17.32
CA VAL A 424 -6.30 -8.64 17.23
C VAL A 424 -6.22 -9.50 15.96
N SER A 425 -5.91 -8.90 14.80
CA SER A 425 -5.80 -9.63 13.54
C SER A 425 -4.64 -10.63 13.54
N ALA A 426 -3.48 -10.28 14.13
CA ALA A 426 -2.35 -11.21 14.25
C ALA A 426 -2.66 -12.36 15.21
N GLN A 427 -3.38 -12.12 16.32
CA GLN A 427 -3.84 -13.16 17.26
C GLN A 427 -4.79 -14.14 16.59
N VAL A 428 -5.83 -13.62 15.93
CA VAL A 428 -6.78 -14.45 15.17
C VAL A 428 -6.06 -15.26 14.10
N PHE A 429 -5.09 -14.64 13.43
CA PHE A 429 -4.28 -15.34 12.44
C PHE A 429 -3.48 -16.48 13.06
N ALA A 430 -2.73 -16.19 14.12
CA ALA A 430 -1.87 -17.14 14.80
C ALA A 430 -2.64 -18.32 15.39
N SER A 431 -3.75 -18.10 16.10
CA SER A 431 -4.58 -19.18 16.64
C SER A 431 -5.14 -20.07 15.53
N SER A 432 -5.68 -19.48 14.46
CA SER A 432 -6.28 -20.25 13.37
C SER A 432 -5.23 -21.04 12.57
N ALA A 433 -4.09 -20.42 12.24
CA ALA A 433 -3.00 -21.07 11.51
C ALA A 433 -2.36 -22.20 12.34
N SER A 434 -2.15 -21.95 13.64
CA SER A 434 -1.61 -22.98 14.56
C SER A 434 -2.59 -24.15 14.70
N ALA A 435 -3.90 -23.88 14.86
CA ALA A 435 -4.92 -24.92 14.93
C ALA A 435 -5.01 -25.79 13.66
N LEU A 436 -4.72 -25.22 12.49
CA LEU A 436 -4.68 -25.96 11.22
C LEU A 436 -3.45 -26.89 11.15
N ILE A 437 -2.26 -26.40 11.52
CA ILE A 437 -0.99 -27.11 11.28
C ILE A 437 -0.64 -28.05 12.45
N ASP A 438 -0.66 -27.53 13.67
CA ASP A 438 -0.31 -28.25 14.89
C ASP A 438 -1.05 -27.64 16.09
N ALA A 439 -2.24 -28.18 16.37
CA ALA A 439 -3.07 -27.73 17.47
C ALA A 439 -2.39 -27.88 18.85
N ALA A 440 -1.44 -28.79 19.00
CA ALA A 440 -0.72 -28.96 20.27
C ALA A 440 0.26 -27.80 20.49
N ALA A 441 1.02 -27.42 19.46
CA ALA A 441 1.94 -26.28 19.51
C ALA A 441 1.24 -24.94 19.78
N GLY A 442 -0.04 -24.82 19.39
CA GLY A 442 -0.89 -23.65 19.67
C GLY A 442 -1.56 -23.65 21.05
N SER A 443 -1.35 -24.67 21.90
CA SER A 443 -2.06 -24.74 23.18
C SER A 443 -1.64 -23.64 24.16
N ILE A 444 -2.62 -23.04 24.83
CA ILE A 444 -2.41 -21.88 25.73
C ILE A 444 -1.29 -22.10 26.77
N PRO A 445 -1.18 -23.25 27.47
CA PRO A 445 -0.12 -23.44 28.46
C PRO A 445 1.29 -23.44 27.84
N ILE A 446 1.41 -23.93 26.60
CA ILE A 446 2.67 -23.95 25.87
C ILE A 446 3.04 -22.53 25.44
N VAL A 447 2.11 -21.84 24.79
CA VAL A 447 2.35 -20.48 24.27
C VAL A 447 2.64 -19.50 25.41
N CYS A 448 1.81 -19.47 26.45
CA CYS A 448 2.01 -18.58 27.59
C CYS A 448 3.16 -19.00 28.52
N GLY A 449 3.68 -20.22 28.38
CA GLY A 449 4.88 -20.67 29.06
C GLY A 449 6.17 -19.97 28.58
N HIS A 450 6.12 -19.31 27.42
CA HIS A 450 7.21 -18.46 26.94
C HIS A 450 7.23 -17.07 27.60
N CYS A 451 6.13 -16.62 28.19
CA CYS A 451 6.05 -15.31 28.83
C CYS A 451 6.61 -15.35 30.26
N SER A 452 6.97 -14.18 30.79
CA SER A 452 7.35 -14.09 32.19
C SER A 452 6.19 -14.45 33.13
N THR A 453 6.50 -14.78 34.37
CA THR A 453 5.51 -15.14 35.39
C THR A 453 4.51 -14.01 35.69
N SER A 454 4.87 -12.74 35.43
CA SER A 454 3.97 -11.60 35.61
C SER A 454 2.96 -11.45 34.47
N LEU A 455 3.32 -11.79 33.23
CA LEU A 455 2.45 -11.64 32.05
C LEU A 455 1.76 -12.94 31.62
N ALA A 456 2.21 -14.11 32.07
CA ALA A 456 1.59 -15.40 31.74
C ALA A 456 0.08 -15.49 32.05
N PRO A 457 -0.45 -14.96 33.18
CA PRO A 457 -1.91 -14.98 33.44
C PRO A 457 -2.71 -14.11 32.46
N LEU A 458 -2.13 -12.97 32.06
CA LEU A 458 -2.75 -12.06 31.10
C LEU A 458 -2.75 -12.68 29.70
N CYS A 459 -1.63 -13.29 29.29
CA CYS A 459 -1.52 -14.10 28.08
C CYS A 459 -2.62 -15.18 28.05
N THR A 460 -2.76 -15.94 29.13
CA THR A 460 -3.74 -17.04 29.22
C THR A 460 -5.16 -16.54 29.01
N THR A 461 -5.50 -15.38 29.59
CA THR A 461 -6.83 -14.78 29.48
C THR A 461 -7.14 -14.35 28.05
N VAL A 462 -6.19 -13.68 27.39
CA VAL A 462 -6.37 -13.16 26.03
C VAL A 462 -6.40 -14.30 25.00
N LEU A 463 -5.51 -15.28 25.12
CA LEU A 463 -5.48 -16.43 24.21
C LEU A 463 -6.72 -17.31 24.39
N ALA A 464 -7.27 -17.45 25.59
CA ALA A 464 -8.53 -18.17 25.79
C ALA A 464 -9.72 -17.51 25.07
N ALA A 465 -9.75 -16.18 24.98
CA ALA A 465 -10.77 -15.48 24.19
C ALA A 465 -10.55 -15.69 22.68
N THR A 466 -9.30 -15.60 22.23
CA THR A 466 -8.92 -15.80 20.83
C THR A 466 -9.18 -17.24 20.36
N ASP A 467 -8.90 -18.26 21.18
CA ASP A 467 -9.15 -19.66 20.84
C ASP A 467 -10.64 -19.98 20.73
N ARG A 468 -11.50 -19.35 21.54
CA ARG A 468 -12.96 -19.47 21.37
C ARG A 468 -13.40 -18.88 20.03
N PHE A 469 -12.82 -17.73 19.64
CA PHE A 469 -13.08 -17.13 18.34
C PHE A 469 -12.57 -18.04 17.20
N ALA A 470 -11.35 -18.53 17.29
CA ALA A 470 -10.75 -19.41 16.28
C ALA A 470 -11.54 -20.73 16.13
N ALA A 471 -12.04 -21.29 17.23
CA ALA A 471 -12.90 -22.47 17.21
C ALA A 471 -14.23 -22.22 16.48
N ALA A 472 -14.83 -21.03 16.64
CA ALA A 472 -16.02 -20.64 15.89
C ALA A 472 -15.74 -20.46 14.38
N LEU A 473 -14.54 -20.02 14.02
CA LEU A 473 -14.11 -19.84 12.63
C LEU A 473 -13.62 -21.14 11.96
N ALA A 474 -13.20 -22.14 12.75
CA ALA A 474 -12.57 -23.38 12.29
C ALA A 474 -13.29 -24.11 11.15
N PRO A 475 -14.64 -24.24 11.12
CA PRO A 475 -15.33 -24.90 10.02
C PRO A 475 -15.11 -24.20 8.66
N LYS A 476 -14.90 -22.88 8.65
CA LYS A 476 -14.66 -22.10 7.44
C LYS A 476 -13.19 -22.14 7.01
N THR A 477 -12.25 -22.26 7.95
CA THR A 477 -10.80 -22.26 7.67
C THR A 477 -10.21 -23.64 7.41
N ALA A 478 -10.91 -24.74 7.70
CA ALA A 478 -10.42 -26.11 7.51
C ALA A 478 -9.92 -26.39 6.08
N ALA A 479 -10.54 -25.78 5.06
CA ALA A 479 -10.12 -25.92 3.66
C ALA A 479 -8.76 -25.28 3.34
N LEU A 480 -8.23 -24.42 4.22
CA LEU A 480 -6.94 -23.76 4.05
C LEU A 480 -5.75 -24.62 4.48
N LEU A 481 -5.96 -25.82 5.04
CA LEU A 481 -4.88 -26.70 5.50
C LEU A 481 -3.76 -26.91 4.46
N PRO A 482 -4.03 -27.24 3.18
CA PRO A 482 -2.97 -27.43 2.19
C PRO A 482 -2.16 -26.16 1.93
N LEU A 483 -2.81 -24.99 2.02
CA LEU A 483 -2.16 -23.71 1.85
C LEU A 483 -1.31 -23.35 3.07
N ALA A 484 -1.81 -23.65 4.27
CA ALA A 484 -1.08 -23.50 5.53
C ALA A 484 0.19 -24.36 5.56
N THR A 485 0.12 -25.63 5.13
CA THR A 485 1.29 -26.50 5.01
C THR A 485 2.32 -25.93 4.04
N ARG A 486 1.91 -25.52 2.82
CA ARG A 486 2.83 -24.91 1.86
C ARG A 486 3.48 -23.63 2.37
N ALA A 487 2.73 -22.78 3.07
CA ALA A 487 3.25 -21.57 3.70
C ALA A 487 4.32 -21.93 4.74
N HIS A 488 4.04 -22.90 5.62
CA HIS A 488 4.98 -23.40 6.63
C HIS A 488 6.28 -23.92 6.01
N ASP A 489 6.16 -24.78 5.00
CA ASP A 489 7.31 -25.36 4.31
C ASP A 489 8.14 -24.29 3.59
N SER A 490 7.50 -23.29 2.99
CA SER A 490 8.20 -22.19 2.31
C SER A 490 9.00 -21.33 3.29
N VAL A 491 8.43 -21.01 4.45
CA VAL A 491 9.11 -20.23 5.51
C VAL A 491 10.27 -21.02 6.10
N LYS A 492 10.08 -22.33 6.32
CA LYS A 492 11.16 -23.23 6.76
C LYS A 492 12.28 -23.34 5.73
N ALA A 493 11.95 -23.43 4.44
CA ALA A 493 12.93 -23.50 3.36
C ALA A 493 13.76 -22.21 3.25
N LEU A 494 13.16 -21.05 3.53
CA LEU A 494 13.89 -19.79 3.65
C LEU A 494 14.79 -19.71 4.89
N GLY A 495 14.59 -20.57 5.90
CA GLY A 495 15.36 -20.55 7.13
C GLY A 495 15.07 -19.34 8.02
N VAL A 496 13.86 -18.75 7.94
CA VAL A 496 13.52 -17.56 8.72
C VAL A 496 13.55 -17.87 10.21
N GLU A 497 14.30 -17.06 10.96
CA GLU A 497 14.55 -17.28 12.39
C GLU A 497 14.68 -15.97 13.17
N MET A 498 14.78 -16.13 14.49
CA MET A 498 15.26 -15.12 15.41
C MET A 498 16.56 -15.62 16.02
N ILE A 499 17.46 -14.68 16.33
CA ILE A 499 18.74 -15.00 16.95
C ILE A 499 18.98 -14.19 18.22
N GLN A 500 19.97 -14.62 18.99
CA GLN A 500 20.50 -13.85 20.10
C GLN A 500 22.00 -14.13 20.24
N PHE A 501 22.82 -13.09 20.15
CA PHE A 501 24.25 -13.17 20.42
C PHE A 501 24.47 -13.27 21.92
N VAL A 502 25.23 -14.28 22.38
CA VAL A 502 25.45 -14.49 23.82
C VAL A 502 26.89 -14.87 24.13
N LEU A 503 27.31 -14.50 25.34
CA LEU A 503 28.42 -15.14 26.03
C LEU A 503 27.88 -16.10 27.09
N SER A 504 28.26 -17.37 26.99
CA SER A 504 28.08 -18.35 28.06
C SER A 504 29.32 -18.39 28.94
N ASN A 505 29.13 -18.41 30.26
CA ASN A 505 30.23 -18.49 31.24
C ASN A 505 31.30 -17.40 31.05
N GLY A 506 30.85 -16.21 30.62
CA GLY A 506 31.68 -15.02 30.42
C GLY A 506 32.74 -15.11 29.32
N SER A 507 32.81 -16.22 28.56
CA SER A 507 33.92 -16.46 27.63
C SER A 507 33.56 -17.24 26.37
N THR A 508 32.52 -18.07 26.40
CA THR A 508 32.14 -18.89 25.24
C THR A 508 31.16 -18.13 24.36
N GLU A 509 31.61 -17.76 23.17
CA GLU A 509 30.83 -17.09 22.13
C GLU A 509 29.82 -18.04 21.50
N LEU A 510 28.55 -17.67 21.49
CA LEU A 510 27.47 -18.47 20.93
C LEU A 510 26.42 -17.57 20.25
N VAL A 511 25.75 -18.14 19.24
CA VAL A 511 24.48 -17.60 18.72
C VAL A 511 23.38 -18.57 19.12
N LEU A 512 22.37 -18.07 19.82
CA LEU A 512 21.16 -18.84 20.08
C LEU A 512 20.22 -18.67 18.90
N HIS A 513 19.68 -19.78 18.39
CA HIS A 513 18.80 -19.82 17.23
C HIS A 513 17.38 -20.21 17.64
N GLN A 514 16.38 -19.57 17.04
CA GLN A 514 14.98 -19.95 17.17
C GLN A 514 14.30 -19.84 15.80
N PRO A 515 14.07 -20.97 15.09
CA PRO A 515 13.30 -20.97 13.85
C PRO A 515 11.91 -20.37 14.07
N LEU A 516 11.47 -19.54 13.12
CA LEU A 516 10.23 -18.77 13.28
C LEU A 516 9.01 -19.67 13.50
N LEU A 517 8.92 -20.79 12.77
CA LEU A 517 7.83 -21.76 12.89
C LEU A 517 8.30 -23.10 13.50
N GLY A 518 9.24 -23.03 14.45
CA GLY A 518 9.85 -24.18 15.10
C GLY A 518 9.25 -24.51 16.46
N GLY A 519 8.77 -25.75 16.63
CA GLY A 519 8.31 -26.29 17.92
C GLY A 519 7.23 -25.42 18.58
N ASN A 520 7.40 -25.16 19.87
CA ASN A 520 6.44 -24.42 20.71
C ASN A 520 6.36 -22.91 20.39
N TRP A 521 7.23 -22.38 19.53
CA TRP A 521 7.23 -20.97 19.13
C TRP A 521 6.25 -20.65 17.98
N THR A 522 5.66 -21.68 17.36
CA THR A 522 4.88 -21.56 16.12
C THR A 522 3.74 -20.53 16.20
N TYR A 523 3.11 -20.34 17.36
CA TYR A 523 2.08 -19.31 17.54
C TYR A 523 2.62 -17.88 17.32
N PHE A 524 3.69 -17.51 18.03
CA PHE A 524 4.31 -16.17 17.88
C PHE A 524 4.89 -15.99 16.48
N GLY A 525 5.51 -17.03 15.92
CA GLY A 525 5.96 -17.02 14.53
C GLY A 525 4.84 -16.77 13.53
N SER A 526 3.69 -17.41 13.71
CA SER A 526 2.52 -17.21 12.86
C SER A 526 1.98 -15.78 12.95
N ALA A 527 1.96 -15.19 14.16
CA ALA A 527 1.62 -13.78 14.32
C ALA A 527 2.59 -12.86 13.54
N MET A 528 3.90 -13.15 13.60
CA MET A 528 4.92 -12.40 12.85
C MET A 528 4.80 -12.58 11.33
N LEU A 529 4.34 -13.74 10.83
CA LEU A 529 4.07 -13.94 9.39
C LEU A 529 2.95 -13.03 8.88
N PHE A 530 1.88 -12.90 9.65
CA PHE A 530 0.79 -11.97 9.33
C PHE A 530 1.33 -10.53 9.23
N GLU A 531 2.19 -10.14 10.18
CA GLU A 531 2.81 -8.83 10.20
C GLU A 531 3.81 -8.62 9.05
N TRP A 532 4.50 -9.67 8.61
CA TRP A 532 5.41 -9.62 7.47
C TRP A 532 4.67 -9.38 6.15
N VAL A 533 3.54 -10.07 5.91
CA VAL A 533 2.72 -9.86 4.70
C VAL A 533 2.19 -8.43 4.63
N TYR A 534 1.80 -7.85 5.76
CA TYR A 534 1.30 -6.47 5.81
C TYR A 534 2.38 -5.42 6.08
N ALA A 535 3.67 -5.74 5.86
CA ALA A 535 4.80 -4.80 5.98
C ALA A 535 4.94 -4.11 7.36
N TYR A 536 4.43 -4.73 8.43
CA TYR A 536 4.74 -4.33 9.80
C TYR A 536 6.05 -4.95 10.30
N ARG A 537 6.54 -5.99 9.62
CA ARG A 537 7.86 -6.59 9.82
C ARG A 537 8.52 -6.83 8.47
N GLU A 538 9.83 -7.01 8.52
CA GLU A 538 10.67 -7.31 7.37
C GLU A 538 11.49 -8.56 7.68
N VAL A 539 11.86 -9.30 6.65
CA VAL A 539 12.84 -10.37 6.78
C VAL A 539 14.09 -9.95 6.02
N VAL A 540 15.24 -10.04 6.69
CA VAL A 540 16.53 -9.62 6.15
C VAL A 540 17.53 -10.76 6.29
N ALA A 541 18.14 -11.16 5.19
CA ALA A 541 19.22 -12.13 5.18
C ALA A 541 20.57 -11.41 5.34
N PHE A 542 21.37 -11.87 6.31
CA PHE A 542 22.75 -11.46 6.52
C PHE A 542 23.65 -12.62 6.10
N GLU A 543 24.43 -12.44 5.03
CA GLU A 543 25.31 -13.46 4.48
C GLU A 543 26.77 -13.07 4.72
N GLY A 544 27.36 -13.66 5.75
CA GLY A 544 28.77 -13.49 6.07
C GLY A 544 29.64 -14.62 5.53
N ASP A 545 30.93 -14.57 5.87
CA ASP A 545 31.91 -15.56 5.43
C ASP A 545 31.85 -16.88 6.22
N ALA A 546 31.35 -16.83 7.46
CA ALA A 546 31.25 -18.00 8.34
C ALA A 546 29.84 -18.61 8.33
N ALA A 547 28.80 -17.77 8.32
CA ALA A 547 27.42 -18.21 8.37
C ALA A 547 26.48 -17.28 7.59
N SER A 548 25.22 -17.66 7.49
CA SER A 548 24.15 -16.80 6.99
C SER A 548 22.94 -16.91 7.90
N PHE A 549 22.34 -15.76 8.23
CA PHE A 549 21.17 -15.68 9.11
C PHE A 549 20.03 -14.98 8.38
N VAL A 550 18.85 -15.61 8.35
CA VAL A 550 17.64 -15.01 7.74
C VAL A 550 16.71 -14.56 8.86
N LEU A 551 16.75 -13.27 9.17
CA LEU A 551 16.25 -12.74 10.43
C LEU A 551 14.91 -12.03 10.24
N MET A 552 13.94 -12.38 11.10
CA MET A 552 12.70 -11.64 11.25
C MET A 552 12.93 -10.36 12.07
N SER A 553 12.52 -9.21 11.54
CA SER A 553 12.64 -7.94 12.25
C SER A 553 11.67 -7.81 13.41
N GLU A 554 11.96 -6.88 14.30
CA GLU A 554 10.99 -6.27 15.20
C GLU A 554 9.82 -5.65 14.43
N ARG A 555 8.69 -5.50 15.10
CA ARG A 555 7.55 -4.76 14.54
C ARG A 555 7.92 -3.29 14.39
N LEU A 556 7.72 -2.77 13.19
CA LEU A 556 7.91 -1.37 12.83
C LEU A 556 6.62 -0.59 13.07
N GLU A 557 6.76 0.60 13.63
CA GLU A 557 5.63 1.50 13.83
C GLU A 557 5.16 2.09 12.48
N SER A 558 3.85 2.28 12.35
CA SER A 558 3.29 2.92 11.17
C SER A 558 3.39 4.42 11.24
N MET A 559 3.56 5.05 10.09
CA MET A 559 3.54 6.50 9.96
C MET A 559 2.08 6.96 9.85
N PRO A 560 1.61 7.88 10.70
CA PRO A 560 0.26 8.40 10.59
C PRO A 560 0.14 9.26 9.33
N ALA A 561 -0.87 8.97 8.50
CA ALA A 561 -1.19 9.76 7.33
C ALA A 561 -2.54 10.46 7.52
N VAL A 562 -2.53 11.78 7.37
CA VAL A 562 -3.72 12.63 7.50
C VAL A 562 -4.27 12.93 6.11
N PRO A 563 -5.56 12.67 5.85
CA PRO A 563 -6.21 13.07 4.61
C PRO A 563 -6.08 14.56 4.32
N SER A 564 -5.70 14.91 3.10
CA SER A 564 -5.71 16.31 2.67
C SER A 564 -7.09 16.66 2.13
N ALA A 565 -7.70 17.73 2.65
CA ALA A 565 -9.01 18.20 2.18
C ALA A 565 -9.01 18.63 0.70
N SER A 566 -7.83 18.88 0.11
CA SER A 566 -7.68 19.13 -1.32
C SER A 566 -7.90 17.90 -2.21
N GLU A 567 -7.88 16.69 -1.64
CA GLU A 567 -8.14 15.43 -2.37
C GLU A 567 -9.64 15.21 -2.64
N THR A 568 -10.51 15.90 -1.91
CA THR A 568 -11.98 15.85 -2.08
C THR A 568 -12.55 17.25 -2.24
N PRO A 569 -12.27 17.96 -3.35
CA PRO A 569 -12.86 19.26 -3.59
C PRO A 569 -14.39 19.13 -3.71
N ALA A 570 -15.12 20.20 -3.40
CA ALA A 570 -16.58 20.26 -3.52
C ALA A 570 -17.05 21.51 -4.27
N SER A 571 -16.14 22.11 -5.04
CA SER A 571 -16.35 23.43 -5.63
C SER A 571 -17.39 23.39 -6.75
N THR A 572 -17.30 22.39 -7.62
CA THR A 572 -18.22 22.19 -8.75
C THR A 572 -19.58 21.77 -8.23
N CYS A 573 -19.62 20.82 -7.29
CA CYS A 573 -20.85 20.34 -6.67
C CYS A 573 -21.64 21.42 -5.94
N ARG A 574 -20.98 22.30 -5.19
CA ARG A 574 -21.64 23.44 -4.54
C ARG A 574 -22.32 24.34 -5.57
N TYR A 575 -21.66 24.64 -6.68
CA TYR A 575 -22.25 25.42 -7.77
C TYR A 575 -23.48 24.73 -8.37
N LEU A 576 -23.37 23.45 -8.74
CA LEU A 576 -24.48 22.67 -9.30
C LEU A 576 -25.68 22.60 -8.35
N TRP A 577 -25.43 22.42 -7.05
CA TRP A 577 -26.49 22.37 -6.03
C TRP A 577 -27.19 23.72 -5.86
N TYR A 578 -26.45 24.83 -5.78
CA TYR A 578 -27.06 26.16 -5.69
C TYR A 578 -27.90 26.51 -6.92
N VAL A 579 -27.46 26.13 -8.12
CA VAL A 579 -28.26 26.29 -9.35
C VAL A 579 -29.54 25.45 -9.28
N ALA A 580 -29.46 24.20 -8.81
CA ALA A 580 -30.65 23.36 -8.61
C ALA A 580 -31.63 23.97 -7.59
N VAL A 581 -31.14 24.52 -6.47
CA VAL A 581 -31.98 25.22 -5.47
C VAL A 581 -32.67 26.44 -6.10
N ALA A 582 -31.89 27.31 -6.75
CA ALA A 582 -32.41 28.55 -7.34
C ALA A 582 -33.45 28.28 -8.43
N THR A 583 -33.16 27.36 -9.34
CA THR A 583 -34.09 26.97 -10.42
C THR A 583 -35.39 26.37 -9.88
N SER A 584 -35.31 25.50 -8.85
CA SER A 584 -36.51 24.94 -8.20
C SER A 584 -37.35 26.02 -7.53
N GLY A 585 -36.71 26.98 -6.85
CA GLY A 585 -37.38 28.10 -6.20
C GLY A 585 -38.16 28.97 -7.19
N VAL A 586 -37.54 29.35 -8.31
CA VAL A 586 -38.21 30.14 -9.36
C VAL A 586 -39.39 29.37 -9.97
N ILE A 587 -39.20 28.09 -10.31
CA ILE A 587 -40.27 27.24 -10.85
C ILE A 587 -41.44 27.13 -9.86
N ALA A 588 -41.16 26.93 -8.57
CA ALA A 588 -42.17 26.85 -7.53
C ALA A 588 -42.94 28.17 -7.37
N CYS A 589 -42.26 29.32 -7.39
CA CYS A 589 -42.90 30.63 -7.33
C CYS A 589 -43.84 30.86 -8.53
N VAL A 590 -43.38 30.60 -9.75
CA VAL A 590 -44.18 30.77 -10.97
C VAL A 590 -45.37 29.80 -11.00
N ALA A 591 -45.17 28.57 -10.51
CA ALA A 591 -46.24 27.59 -10.40
C ALA A 591 -47.31 28.01 -9.38
N ALA A 592 -46.90 28.55 -8.22
CA ALA A 592 -47.83 29.04 -7.20
C ALA A 592 -48.68 30.21 -7.73
N ILE A 593 -48.05 31.15 -8.45
CA ILE A 593 -48.75 32.24 -9.13
C ILE A 593 -49.74 31.70 -10.16
N THR A 594 -49.30 30.75 -11.00
CA THR A 594 -50.15 30.12 -12.03
C THR A 594 -51.35 29.40 -11.40
N ALA A 595 -51.12 28.63 -10.33
CA ALA A 595 -52.18 27.94 -9.60
C ALA A 595 -53.18 28.94 -8.99
N ALA A 596 -52.69 30.03 -8.38
CA ALA A 596 -53.55 31.08 -7.82
C ALA A 596 -54.45 31.71 -8.89
N PHE A 597 -53.93 32.01 -10.09
CA PHE A 597 -54.73 32.53 -11.20
C PHE A 597 -55.80 31.53 -11.68
N VAL A 598 -55.46 30.25 -11.81
CA VAL A 598 -56.40 29.21 -12.24
C VAL A 598 -57.53 29.01 -11.22
N ILE A 599 -57.20 29.03 -9.92
CA ILE A 599 -58.16 28.90 -8.83
C ILE A 599 -59.05 30.15 -8.74
N ALA A 600 -58.47 31.35 -8.74
CA ALA A 600 -59.21 32.60 -8.69
C ALA A 600 -60.13 32.80 -9.91
N GLY A 601 -59.71 32.29 -11.08
CA GLY A 601 -60.49 32.26 -12.32
C GLY A 601 -61.58 31.18 -12.38
N GLY A 602 -61.83 30.46 -11.29
CA GLY A 602 -62.93 29.48 -11.19
C GLY A 602 -62.73 28.20 -12.00
N CYS A 603 -61.49 27.80 -12.30
CA CYS A 603 -61.20 26.59 -13.11
C CYS A 603 -61.81 26.62 -14.53
N THR A 604 -61.86 27.80 -15.15
CA THR A 604 -62.33 28.01 -16.53
C THR A 604 -61.28 27.66 -17.59
N VAL A 605 -60.02 27.50 -17.19
CA VAL A 605 -58.90 27.12 -18.06
C VAL A 605 -58.89 25.61 -18.29
N ASP A 606 -58.65 25.18 -19.53
CA ASP A 606 -58.41 23.78 -19.87
C ASP A 606 -57.18 23.25 -19.14
N GLY A 607 -57.38 22.34 -18.18
CA GLY A 607 -56.32 21.76 -17.35
C GLY A 607 -55.24 21.01 -18.14
N ALA A 608 -55.53 20.56 -19.37
CA ALA A 608 -54.50 19.99 -20.25
C ALA A 608 -53.40 21.00 -20.61
N LYS A 609 -53.69 22.31 -20.55
CA LYS A 609 -52.69 23.37 -20.76
C LYS A 609 -51.64 23.43 -19.65
N LEU A 610 -51.97 22.98 -18.44
CA LEU A 610 -51.03 22.94 -17.31
C LEU A 610 -49.93 21.87 -17.50
N LEU A 611 -50.15 20.86 -18.35
CA LEU A 611 -49.12 19.88 -18.72
C LEU A 611 -47.94 20.50 -19.47
N TRP A 612 -48.14 21.66 -20.09
CA TRP A 612 -47.11 22.40 -20.82
C TRP A 612 -46.30 23.32 -19.92
N PHE A 613 -46.67 23.44 -18.63
CA PHE A 613 -46.06 24.38 -17.70
C PHE A 613 -44.53 24.27 -17.66
N PRO A 614 -43.91 23.08 -17.49
CA PRO A 614 -42.44 22.97 -17.44
C PRO A 614 -41.77 23.52 -18.71
N ARG A 615 -42.36 23.24 -19.88
CA ARG A 615 -41.82 23.63 -21.20
C ARG A 615 -41.87 25.13 -21.46
N VAL A 616 -42.81 25.83 -20.84
CA VAL A 616 -42.97 27.28 -21.03
C VAL A 616 -42.30 28.04 -19.87
N ALA A 617 -42.64 27.69 -18.63
CA ALA A 617 -42.16 28.40 -17.45
C ALA A 617 -40.65 28.28 -17.29
N GLY A 618 -40.06 27.12 -17.59
CA GLY A 618 -38.62 26.91 -17.51
C GLY A 618 -37.82 27.89 -18.39
N PRO A 619 -37.89 27.78 -19.73
CA PRO A 619 -37.10 28.64 -20.62
C PRO A 619 -37.37 30.14 -20.44
N VAL A 620 -38.60 30.54 -20.11
CA VAL A 620 -39.00 31.95 -19.98
C VAL A 620 -38.55 32.57 -18.65
N TRP A 621 -38.71 31.88 -17.52
CA TRP A 621 -38.46 32.46 -16.19
C TRP A 621 -37.13 32.03 -15.56
N VAL A 622 -36.64 30.83 -15.88
CA VAL A 622 -35.35 30.33 -15.38
C VAL A 622 -34.24 30.62 -16.38
N GLY A 623 -34.53 30.44 -17.67
CA GLY A 623 -33.55 30.62 -18.74
C GLY A 623 -32.81 29.32 -19.10
N ARG A 624 -32.51 29.19 -20.40
CA ARG A 624 -31.91 27.99 -20.99
C ARG A 624 -30.58 27.57 -20.34
N PRO A 625 -29.61 28.47 -20.05
CA PRO A 625 -28.33 28.07 -19.46
C PRO A 625 -28.49 27.39 -18.10
N LEU A 626 -29.32 27.93 -17.21
CA LEU A 626 -29.54 27.36 -15.87
C LEU A 626 -30.31 26.04 -15.94
N LEU A 627 -31.23 25.89 -16.90
CA LEU A 627 -31.89 24.61 -17.16
C LEU A 627 -30.94 23.54 -17.71
N LEU A 628 -29.98 23.92 -18.55
CA LEU A 628 -28.94 22.99 -19.02
C LEU A 628 -28.05 22.53 -17.87
N VAL A 629 -27.63 23.45 -16.99
CA VAL A 629 -26.86 23.08 -15.78
C VAL A 629 -27.68 22.14 -14.89
N ARG A 630 -28.97 22.44 -14.67
CA ARG A 630 -29.87 21.57 -13.90
C ARG A 630 -30.01 20.17 -14.52
N ALA A 631 -30.21 20.09 -15.84
CA ALA A 631 -30.27 18.83 -16.57
C ALA A 631 -28.95 18.06 -16.47
N ALA A 632 -27.82 18.75 -16.60
CA ALA A 632 -26.49 18.18 -16.46
C ALA A 632 -26.28 17.62 -15.04
N THR A 633 -26.71 18.31 -13.99
CA THR A 633 -26.66 17.79 -12.61
C THR A 633 -27.41 16.47 -12.47
N ALA A 634 -28.60 16.34 -13.06
CA ALA A 634 -29.35 15.09 -13.05
C ALA A 634 -28.63 13.98 -13.83
N LEU A 635 -28.07 14.30 -15.00
CA LEU A 635 -27.29 13.37 -15.81
C LEU A 635 -26.00 12.92 -15.12
N ILE A 636 -25.31 13.81 -14.41
CA ILE A 636 -24.14 13.47 -13.60
C ILE A 636 -24.52 12.44 -12.55
N VAL A 637 -25.61 12.67 -11.79
CA VAL A 637 -26.06 11.71 -10.78
C VAL A 637 -26.46 10.36 -11.39
N LEU A 638 -27.16 10.35 -12.53
CA LEU A 638 -27.48 9.12 -13.27
C LEU A 638 -26.22 8.41 -13.82
N SER A 639 -25.16 9.18 -14.10
CA SER A 639 -23.87 8.66 -14.58
C SER A 639 -22.89 8.35 -13.45
N SER A 640 -23.28 8.58 -12.19
CA SER A 640 -22.53 8.20 -11.00
C SER A 640 -23.00 6.85 -10.47
N PRO A 641 -22.10 6.02 -9.89
CA PRO A 641 -22.50 4.75 -9.32
C PRO A 641 -23.40 4.94 -8.08
N PRO A 642 -24.43 4.09 -7.88
CA PRO A 642 -25.24 4.09 -6.67
C PRO A 642 -24.49 3.36 -5.55
N ILE A 643 -23.46 4.02 -5.04
CA ILE A 643 -22.56 3.53 -4.00
C ILE A 643 -23.02 4.01 -2.63
N GLU A 644 -22.91 3.16 -1.61
CA GLU A 644 -23.13 3.52 -0.20
C GLU A 644 -21.95 3.01 0.62
N PHE A 645 -21.37 3.87 1.46
CA PHE A 645 -20.35 3.44 2.42
C PHE A 645 -21.00 3.04 3.74
N ARG A 646 -20.72 1.82 4.20
CA ARG A 646 -21.17 1.32 5.50
C ARG A 646 -19.98 1.04 6.40
N SER A 647 -20.05 1.53 7.63
CA SER A 647 -19.08 1.25 8.69
C SER A 647 -19.79 0.70 9.93
N ASP A 648 -20.61 -0.31 9.74
CA ASP A 648 -21.44 -0.87 10.81
C ASP A 648 -20.68 -1.90 11.63
N GLY A 649 -20.72 -1.73 12.95
CA GLY A 649 -20.27 -2.77 13.86
C GLY A 649 -18.77 -3.07 13.84
N GLY A 650 -17.94 -2.10 13.42
CA GLY A 650 -16.49 -2.22 13.31
C GLY A 650 -16.00 -2.77 11.97
N ILE A 651 -16.85 -2.76 10.94
CA ILE A 651 -16.53 -3.26 9.60
C ILE A 651 -16.86 -2.17 8.57
N GLY A 652 -15.86 -1.71 7.84
CA GLY A 652 -16.01 -0.79 6.70
C GLY A 652 -16.14 -1.54 5.38
N ARG A 653 -17.12 -1.18 4.55
CA ARG A 653 -17.21 -1.61 3.14
C ARG A 653 -18.03 -0.65 2.28
N PHE A 654 -17.77 -0.69 0.97
CA PHE A 654 -18.74 -0.17 0.00
C PHE A 654 -19.79 -1.24 -0.33
N VAL A 655 -21.04 -0.80 -0.47
CA VAL A 655 -22.13 -1.67 -0.94
C VAL A 655 -22.81 -1.05 -2.14
N PHE A 656 -23.27 -1.93 -3.04
CA PHE A 656 -24.11 -1.54 -4.15
C PHE A 656 -25.54 -1.27 -3.65
N ALA A 657 -26.01 -0.02 -3.78
CA ALA A 657 -27.28 0.45 -3.23
C ALA A 657 -28.18 1.05 -4.33
N PRO A 658 -28.83 0.22 -5.17
CA PRO A 658 -29.56 0.69 -6.35
C PRO A 658 -30.67 1.67 -5.96
N ARG A 659 -30.85 2.69 -6.82
CA ARG A 659 -31.82 3.77 -6.58
C ARG A 659 -33.25 3.23 -6.61
N SER A 660 -34.10 3.77 -5.75
CA SER A 660 -35.53 3.42 -5.75
C SER A 660 -36.19 3.86 -7.06
N VAL A 661 -37.23 3.14 -7.49
CA VAL A 661 -38.00 3.49 -8.70
C VAL A 661 -38.47 4.95 -8.67
N VAL A 662 -38.89 5.45 -7.51
CA VAL A 662 -39.36 6.83 -7.35
C VAL A 662 -38.24 7.84 -7.55
N THR A 663 -37.06 7.56 -6.98
CA THR A 663 -35.85 8.38 -7.18
C THR A 663 -35.47 8.43 -8.65
N THR A 664 -35.50 7.28 -9.34
CA THR A 664 -35.17 7.18 -10.77
C THR A 664 -36.15 7.95 -11.65
N VAL A 665 -37.46 7.92 -11.36
CA VAL A 665 -38.47 8.73 -12.05
C VAL A 665 -38.15 10.22 -11.96
N ILE A 666 -37.77 10.69 -10.77
CA ILE A 666 -37.48 12.12 -10.54
C ILE A 666 -36.19 12.53 -11.25
N LEU A 667 -35.10 11.77 -11.08
CA LEU A 667 -33.80 12.07 -11.70
C LEU A 667 -33.88 12.10 -13.24
N THR A 668 -34.53 11.10 -13.84
CA THR A 668 -34.71 11.04 -15.30
C THR A 668 -35.66 12.12 -15.80
N GLY A 669 -36.68 12.48 -15.00
CA GLY A 669 -37.57 13.61 -15.29
C GLY A 669 -36.83 14.95 -15.32
N GLU A 670 -35.86 15.12 -14.43
CA GLU A 670 -35.01 16.31 -14.37
C GLU A 670 -33.95 16.32 -15.47
N ALA A 671 -33.41 15.17 -15.86
CA ALA A 671 -32.56 15.06 -17.04
C ALA A 671 -33.30 15.48 -18.33
N ALA A 672 -34.63 15.33 -18.38
CA ALA A 672 -35.45 15.72 -19.53
C ALA A 672 -35.48 17.24 -19.79
N TRP A 673 -35.04 18.10 -18.85
CA TRP A 673 -34.85 19.54 -19.11
C TRP A 673 -33.95 19.81 -20.31
N LEU A 674 -32.97 18.94 -20.57
CA LEU A 674 -32.13 19.01 -21.77
C LEU A 674 -32.97 18.97 -23.05
N THR A 675 -33.92 18.03 -23.13
CA THR A 675 -34.81 17.91 -24.27
C THR A 675 -35.76 19.10 -24.41
N TYR A 676 -36.15 19.72 -23.30
CA TYR A 676 -36.99 20.92 -23.31
C TYR A 676 -36.23 22.12 -23.88
N VAL A 677 -34.97 22.32 -23.48
CA VAL A 677 -34.12 23.39 -24.03
C VAL A 677 -33.87 23.17 -25.52
N ILE A 678 -33.56 21.94 -25.95
CA ILE A 678 -33.36 21.62 -27.37
C ILE A 678 -34.65 21.85 -28.16
N SER A 679 -35.79 21.39 -27.65
CA SER A 679 -37.09 21.58 -28.31
C SER A 679 -37.45 23.06 -28.45
N ASP A 680 -37.15 23.87 -27.44
CA ASP A 680 -37.40 25.32 -27.46
C ASP A 680 -36.49 26.05 -28.46
N LEU A 681 -35.23 25.62 -28.64
CA LEU A 681 -34.36 26.14 -29.71
C LEU A 681 -34.88 25.74 -31.10
N LEU A 682 -35.28 24.47 -31.27
CA LEU A 682 -35.80 23.95 -32.53
C LEU A 682 -37.20 24.50 -32.88
N LEU A 683 -37.95 25.00 -31.90
CA LEU A 683 -39.25 25.65 -32.10
C LEU A 683 -39.14 26.84 -33.06
N VAL A 684 -38.02 27.58 -33.02
CA VAL A 684 -37.75 28.70 -33.93
C VAL A 684 -37.63 28.24 -35.39
N LEU A 685 -37.08 27.04 -35.60
CA LEU A 685 -36.83 26.48 -36.94
C LEU A 685 -38.02 25.68 -37.48
N THR A 686 -38.77 25.00 -36.61
CA THR A 686 -39.79 24.01 -36.99
C THR A 686 -41.10 24.15 -36.18
N PRO A 687 -41.76 25.32 -36.20
CA PRO A 687 -42.91 25.61 -35.34
C PRO A 687 -44.13 24.71 -35.61
N SER A 688 -44.30 24.22 -36.84
CA SER A 688 -45.43 23.35 -37.23
C SER A 688 -45.33 21.93 -36.66
N VAL A 689 -44.12 21.44 -36.36
CA VAL A 689 -43.86 20.06 -35.93
C VAL A 689 -43.63 19.98 -34.41
N ALA A 690 -43.13 21.05 -33.79
CA ALA A 690 -42.80 21.11 -32.38
C ALA A 690 -43.92 20.68 -31.40
N PRO A 691 -45.23 21.00 -31.62
CA PRO A 691 -46.29 20.58 -30.71
C PRO A 691 -46.44 19.07 -30.56
N VAL A 692 -46.05 18.29 -31.58
CA VAL A 692 -46.11 16.83 -31.56
C VAL A 692 -44.74 16.23 -31.24
N ALA A 693 -43.69 16.72 -31.88
CA ALA A 693 -42.35 16.15 -31.73
C ALA A 693 -41.76 16.40 -30.33
N ALA A 694 -41.96 17.57 -29.73
CA ALA A 694 -41.38 17.91 -28.43
C ALA A 694 -41.88 17.04 -27.26
N PRO A 695 -43.19 16.72 -27.11
CA PRO A 695 -43.65 15.79 -26.09
C PRO A 695 -43.26 14.34 -26.35
N MET A 696 -43.25 13.90 -27.61
CA MET A 696 -42.82 12.55 -27.97
C MET A 696 -41.33 12.35 -27.70
N SER A 697 -40.47 13.28 -28.12
CA SER A 697 -39.02 13.18 -27.96
C SER A 697 -38.61 13.13 -26.48
N SER A 698 -39.14 14.03 -25.65
CA SER A 698 -38.86 14.01 -24.21
C SER A 698 -39.39 12.77 -23.53
N GLY A 699 -40.56 12.26 -23.95
CA GLY A 699 -41.17 11.06 -23.38
C GLY A 699 -40.35 9.82 -23.70
N VAL A 700 -39.84 9.71 -24.93
CA VAL A 700 -38.95 8.62 -25.35
C VAL A 700 -37.62 8.71 -24.62
N VAL A 701 -36.97 9.89 -24.57
CA VAL A 701 -35.70 10.06 -23.86
C VAL A 701 -35.85 9.74 -22.38
N TRP A 702 -36.92 10.24 -21.73
CA TRP A 702 -37.23 9.93 -20.35
C TRP A 702 -37.39 8.42 -20.12
N LEU A 703 -38.20 7.74 -20.95
CA LEU A 703 -38.46 6.31 -20.82
C LEU A 703 -37.19 5.49 -21.03
N VAL A 704 -36.38 5.82 -22.03
CA VAL A 704 -35.13 5.12 -22.31
C VAL A 704 -34.14 5.30 -21.16
N SER A 705 -33.92 6.53 -20.69
CA SER A 705 -33.04 6.79 -19.53
C SER A 705 -33.54 6.10 -18.26
N PHE A 706 -34.85 6.07 -18.03
CA PHE A 706 -35.48 5.36 -16.91
C PHE A 706 -35.26 3.85 -16.98
N LEU A 707 -35.46 3.23 -18.15
CA LEU A 707 -35.22 1.80 -18.33
C LEU A 707 -33.73 1.45 -18.23
N LEU A 708 -32.84 2.29 -18.77
CA LEU A 708 -31.40 2.10 -18.68
C LEU A 708 -30.93 2.09 -17.22
N GLU A 709 -31.35 3.08 -16.42
CA GLU A 709 -30.98 3.16 -15.01
C GLU A 709 -31.50 1.98 -14.18
N LEU A 710 -32.67 1.42 -14.52
CA LEU A 710 -33.22 0.25 -13.82
C LEU A 710 -32.55 -1.07 -14.21
N VAL A 711 -32.16 -1.23 -15.48
CA VAL A 711 -31.63 -2.50 -16.02
C VAL A 711 -30.12 -2.57 -15.90
N ALA A 712 -29.42 -1.45 -16.09
CA ALA A 712 -27.96 -1.39 -16.15
C ALA A 712 -27.45 -0.09 -15.48
N PRO A 713 -27.62 0.07 -14.16
CA PRO A 713 -27.05 1.20 -13.43
C PRO A 713 -25.52 1.19 -13.50
N VAL A 714 -24.91 2.38 -13.46
CA VAL A 714 -23.45 2.53 -13.51
C VAL A 714 -22.80 1.86 -12.31
N GLN A 715 -21.70 1.14 -12.54
CA GLN A 715 -20.87 0.53 -11.50
C GLN A 715 -19.42 1.01 -11.67
N PRO A 716 -18.67 1.20 -10.56
CA PRO A 716 -17.26 1.51 -10.64
C PRO A 716 -16.50 0.30 -11.18
N SER A 717 -15.55 0.55 -12.07
CA SER A 717 -14.55 -0.43 -12.51
C SER A 717 -13.21 -0.07 -11.88
N VAL A 718 -12.56 -1.03 -11.23
CA VAL A 718 -11.21 -0.89 -10.67
C VAL A 718 -10.18 -1.53 -11.58
#